data_AF-A0A2R6F3W6-F1
#
_entry.id   AF-A0A2R6F3W6-F1
#
_cell.length_a   1.000
_cell.length_b   1.000
_cell.length_c   1.000
_cell.angle_alpha   90.00
_cell.angle_beta   90.00
_cell.angle_gamma   90.00
#
_symmetry.space_group_name_H-M   'P 1'
#
loop_
_entity.id
_entity.type
_entity.pdbx_description
1 polymer ?
#
loop_
_entity_poly.entity_id
_entity_poly.type
_entity_poly.pdbx_seq_one_letter_code
_entity_poly.pdbx_strand_id
1 'polypeptide(L)'
;MTEEASISNGRRSTLRRAISVCLVVAMVGLAAGAGAVMGAPASTAASATDAGASTVAGPIAQQNNTTNMSNGSSMAGASQMGNGSAMANGSRMAYVRVGHFSADAPEVDVFVDGEAAFTGIEYGDVTDYEALPAGEHQVRISAAEDADTVVFNDTVTVNANQAYTIDATGLLETGNGEYGFVASNGSADGPYLANGGPLVETAQVTVGESNETAAVEFNNQTTEGETVTVDSVTVPEGGFVAIHNLSLQDGNTLGSVIGVSEYLEAGTHEDVEITLFEGVEGTEFSQSDLKNNADIPLIAMPHSDTDGDEEYGFVASNGSEDGPYTAGGGALVDQALMDVGGDATETAAVDFDTQSTDGETVTVDSVTVPEGGFVAIHNESGAVVGVSESLEAGTTENVEVPLFEGVEGTEFNQSELENDSALTAMPHYDRNGSLGFAPLILQDQTQPPANAAAVRLAHAVPGAGPVDVTVGEGNNSTVLFDNATFRNATQYTQVPGGEYTLDVRAATANNTGDVIESFGVDVSNGTSYTATAYGESAESISLQTEVDGEIANVRVAHLSPDAPAVDVYVGGEPFVTDVSSGTITDYEDTTPAEQQVTVTVADNESAVLFNQTLPLQASDYTIVATGEVTPGARTAFTPIVLQDDGTTPDENTSAVQLVHTAPGVSTVDVTIEQNNSTTVLYDNVSFANASQYVQVPAGEYDLQIRAATAGNDGEIIETVGVEVEGGETYTAFATGYVTPDGTFEFLLEEDD
;
A
#
# COMPACT_ATOMS: atom_id res chain seq x y z
N MET A 1 17.31 60.92 -30.68
CA MET A 1 18.48 60.07 -30.41
C MET A 1 18.33 59.67 -28.96
N THR A 2 17.65 58.56 -28.74
CA THR A 2 17.15 58.08 -27.44
C THR A 2 17.36 56.57 -27.50
N GLU A 3 18.41 56.10 -26.83
CA GLU A 3 18.45 55.68 -25.42
C GLU A 3 18.13 54.19 -25.30
N GLU A 4 19.24 53.44 -25.20
CA GLU A 4 19.57 52.38 -24.23
C GLU A 4 18.59 51.22 -24.01
N ALA A 5 19.17 50.04 -24.20
CA ALA A 5 18.58 48.74 -24.13
C ALA A 5 18.68 48.12 -22.72
N SER A 6 17.74 47.23 -22.41
CA SER A 6 17.95 46.13 -21.47
C SER A 6 17.26 44.88 -22.02
N ILE A 7 17.99 43.77 -21.99
CA ILE A 7 17.70 42.48 -22.62
C ILE A 7 17.10 41.53 -21.59
N SER A 8 16.03 40.80 -21.96
CA SER A 8 15.68 39.53 -21.31
C SER A 8 15.39 38.45 -22.38
N ASN A 9 16.10 37.33 -22.30
CA ASN A 9 15.73 36.02 -22.81
C ASN A 9 14.74 35.41 -21.78
N GLY A 10 13.70 34.64 -22.07
CA GLY A 10 13.34 33.87 -23.24
C GLY A 10 12.92 32.47 -22.78
N ARG A 11 11.63 32.14 -22.79
CA ARG A 11 11.14 30.75 -22.83
C ARG A 11 9.78 30.71 -23.52
N ARG A 12 9.69 29.90 -24.57
CA ARG A 12 8.55 29.75 -25.49
C ARG A 12 7.67 28.59 -25.02
N SER A 13 6.37 28.81 -24.91
CA SER A 13 5.34 27.77 -24.97
C SER A 13 4.70 27.77 -26.36
N THR A 14 4.47 26.59 -26.93
CA THR A 14 3.77 26.41 -28.22
C THR A 14 2.45 25.69 -27.98
N LEU A 15 1.35 26.46 -28.01
CA LEU A 15 -0.01 25.97 -28.22
C LEU A 15 -0.17 25.36 -29.62
N ARG A 16 -0.92 24.26 -29.75
CA ARG A 16 -1.58 23.87 -31.01
C ARG A 16 -3.09 23.76 -30.82
N ARG A 17 -3.79 24.23 -31.84
CA ARG A 17 -5.21 24.58 -31.94
C ARG A 17 -6.08 23.38 -32.33
N ALA A 18 -7.27 23.28 -31.74
CA ALA A 18 -8.39 22.50 -32.27
C ALA A 18 -9.16 23.30 -33.35
N ILE A 19 -9.54 22.61 -34.44
CA ILE A 19 -10.36 23.13 -35.54
C ILE A 19 -11.79 22.60 -35.35
N SER A 20 -12.75 23.51 -35.26
CA SER A 20 -14.17 23.22 -35.11
C SER A 20 -14.87 23.34 -36.47
N VAL A 21 -15.65 22.32 -36.87
CA VAL A 21 -16.45 22.31 -38.11
C VAL A 21 -17.93 22.30 -37.73
N CYS A 22 -18.62 23.41 -38.04
CA CYS A 22 -20.07 23.53 -37.95
C CYS A 22 -20.78 22.76 -39.06
N LEU A 23 -21.81 21.97 -38.73
CA LEU A 23 -22.85 21.58 -39.67
C LEU A 23 -24.21 22.10 -39.18
N VAL A 24 -24.83 22.92 -40.03
CA VAL A 24 -26.18 23.49 -39.87
C VAL A 24 -27.17 22.61 -40.61
N VAL A 25 -28.22 22.13 -39.94
CA VAL A 25 -29.47 21.72 -40.60
C VAL A 25 -30.66 22.29 -39.82
N ALA A 26 -31.52 23.00 -40.54
CA ALA A 26 -32.80 23.52 -40.08
C ALA A 26 -33.92 22.97 -40.97
N MET A 27 -35.04 22.51 -40.39
CA MET A 27 -36.43 22.94 -40.69
C MET A 27 -37.45 22.12 -39.87
N VAL A 28 -38.23 22.77 -38.98
CA VAL A 28 -39.65 23.18 -39.09
C VAL A 28 -40.70 22.12 -38.66
N GLY A 29 -41.10 22.23 -37.38
CA GLY A 29 -42.45 22.34 -36.77
C GLY A 29 -43.69 21.57 -37.27
N LEU A 30 -44.41 20.96 -36.32
CA LEU A 30 -45.86 21.13 -36.13
C LEU A 30 -46.32 20.74 -34.70
N ALA A 31 -47.44 21.30 -34.25
CA ALA A 31 -47.84 21.48 -32.85
C ALA A 31 -48.95 20.55 -32.31
N ALA A 32 -49.03 20.53 -30.97
CA ALA A 32 -50.22 20.45 -30.10
C ALA A 32 -50.91 19.10 -29.82
N GLY A 33 -51.11 18.80 -28.53
CA GLY A 33 -52.11 17.85 -28.03
C GLY A 33 -52.01 17.61 -26.53
N ALA A 34 -53.08 17.94 -25.79
CA ALA A 34 -53.18 17.90 -24.32
C ALA A 34 -53.81 16.60 -23.78
N GLY A 35 -53.64 16.37 -22.47
CA GLY A 35 -54.43 15.44 -21.64
C GLY A 35 -53.66 14.16 -21.25
N ALA A 36 -53.87 13.51 -20.10
CA ALA A 36 -54.68 13.77 -18.92
C ALA A 36 -54.15 12.84 -17.80
N VAL A 37 -54.42 13.21 -16.56
CA VAL A 37 -54.16 12.47 -15.32
C VAL A 37 -55.04 11.21 -15.23
N MET A 38 -54.52 10.09 -14.69
CA MET A 38 -55.14 9.26 -13.62
C MET A 38 -54.52 7.85 -13.50
N GLY A 39 -54.23 7.45 -12.24
CA GLY A 39 -54.70 6.15 -11.72
C GLY A 39 -53.64 5.14 -11.24
N ALA A 40 -53.18 5.27 -10.00
CA ALA A 40 -52.69 4.14 -9.20
C ALA A 40 -53.81 3.71 -8.21
N PRO A 41 -54.13 2.41 -8.06
CA PRO A 41 -55.08 1.96 -7.06
C PRO A 41 -54.41 1.72 -5.70
N ALA A 42 -55.18 2.01 -4.65
CA ALA A 42 -54.83 1.87 -3.25
C ALA A 42 -55.20 0.49 -2.69
N SER A 43 -54.48 0.07 -1.65
CA SER A 43 -54.96 -0.79 -0.55
C SER A 43 -53.92 -0.75 0.57
N THR A 44 -54.19 -0.63 1.87
CA THR A 44 -55.37 -0.42 2.71
C THR A 44 -54.79 -0.12 4.10
N ALA A 45 -55.29 0.90 4.79
CA ALA A 45 -54.92 1.20 6.15
C ALA A 45 -55.63 0.28 7.15
N ALA A 46 -54.91 -0.14 8.20
CA ALA A 46 -55.50 -0.59 9.46
C ALA A 46 -54.83 0.18 10.61
N SER A 47 -55.68 0.65 11.53
CA SER A 47 -55.41 1.59 12.62
C SER A 47 -55.65 0.90 13.96
N ALA A 48 -54.77 1.15 14.94
CA ALA A 48 -54.95 1.15 16.41
C ALA A 48 -53.53 1.19 17.05
N THR A 49 -53.18 1.85 18.14
CA THR A 49 -53.81 2.74 19.13
C THR A 49 -52.68 3.35 19.98
N ASP A 50 -53.00 4.48 20.61
CA ASP A 50 -52.25 5.41 21.48
C ASP A 50 -51.43 4.84 22.68
N ALA A 51 -50.25 5.46 22.94
CA ALA A 51 -49.81 6.04 24.23
C ALA A 51 -48.32 5.83 24.63
N GLY A 52 -47.51 6.88 24.38
CA GLY A 52 -46.47 7.46 25.26
C GLY A 52 -45.35 6.63 25.90
N ALA A 53 -44.10 6.92 25.51
CA ALA A 53 -42.99 7.24 26.44
C ALA A 53 -41.80 7.85 25.69
N SER A 54 -41.26 8.92 26.27
CA SER A 54 -40.06 9.64 25.87
C SER A 54 -38.79 8.86 26.20
N THR A 55 -37.93 8.60 25.21
CA THR A 55 -36.47 8.47 25.40
C THR A 55 -35.75 8.83 24.11
N VAL A 56 -34.79 9.75 24.23
CA VAL A 56 -33.79 10.17 23.24
C VAL A 56 -32.99 8.94 22.80
N ALA A 57 -32.87 8.70 21.50
CA ALA A 57 -31.94 7.74 20.91
C ALA A 57 -31.05 8.51 19.93
N GLY A 58 -29.75 8.57 20.23
CA GLY A 58 -28.72 9.07 19.33
C GLY A 58 -28.52 8.12 18.14
N PRO A 59 -27.87 8.59 17.06
CA PRO A 59 -27.60 7.77 15.89
C PRO A 59 -26.63 6.63 16.21
N ILE A 60 -26.88 5.51 15.55
CA ILE A 60 -26.25 4.20 15.74
C ILE A 60 -24.90 4.21 14.99
N ALA A 61 -23.82 3.99 15.71
CA ALA A 61 -22.48 3.79 15.16
C ALA A 61 -22.42 2.47 14.37
N GLN A 62 -21.94 2.53 13.12
CA GLN A 62 -21.64 1.36 12.32
C GLN A 62 -20.20 0.92 12.64
N GLN A 63 -20.04 0.13 13.68
CA GLN A 63 -18.77 -0.51 14.03
C GLN A 63 -18.53 -1.71 13.11
N ASN A 64 -17.48 -1.69 12.30
CA ASN A 64 -16.88 -2.89 11.71
C ASN A 64 -15.37 -2.84 11.98
N ASN A 65 -14.91 -3.71 12.88
CA ASN A 65 -13.51 -3.84 13.28
C ASN A 65 -12.85 -5.05 12.56
N THR A 66 -11.71 -4.76 11.94
CA THR A 66 -10.44 -5.51 11.72
C THR A 66 -10.36 -7.06 11.75
N THR A 67 -9.68 -7.56 10.70
CA THR A 67 -8.67 -8.65 10.56
C THR A 67 -8.82 -10.04 11.21
N ASN A 68 -8.37 -11.02 10.40
CA ASN A 68 -7.99 -12.43 10.65
C ASN A 68 -9.04 -13.49 10.25
N MET A 69 -8.88 -14.03 9.04
CA MET A 69 -9.57 -15.23 8.57
C MET A 69 -8.90 -16.48 9.14
N SER A 70 -9.63 -17.21 10.00
CA SER A 70 -9.28 -18.55 10.44
C SER A 70 -10.44 -19.52 10.15
N ASN A 71 -10.26 -20.32 9.11
CA ASN A 71 -10.71 -21.70 8.86
C ASN A 71 -12.15 -22.17 9.21
N GLY A 72 -12.87 -22.59 8.16
CA GLY A 72 -13.02 -24.02 7.89
C GLY A 72 -14.43 -24.65 7.89
N SER A 73 -14.64 -25.51 6.87
CA SER A 73 -15.66 -26.56 6.68
C SER A 73 -16.86 -26.14 5.81
N SER A 74 -17.14 -26.74 4.66
CA SER A 74 -17.21 -28.20 4.46
C SER A 74 -16.89 -28.64 3.03
N MET A 75 -16.01 -29.64 2.93
CA MET A 75 -15.76 -30.45 1.74
C MET A 75 -16.43 -31.82 1.95
N ALA A 76 -17.27 -32.25 1.02
CA ALA A 76 -17.78 -33.63 0.95
C ALA A 76 -18.01 -34.07 -0.51
N GLY A 77 -16.92 -34.47 -1.16
CA GLY A 77 -16.81 -35.73 -1.90
C GLY A 77 -17.62 -35.93 -3.19
N ALA A 78 -16.94 -35.79 -4.33
CA ALA A 78 -17.14 -36.68 -5.47
C ALA A 78 -15.80 -36.96 -6.16
N SER A 79 -15.34 -38.20 -6.03
CA SER A 79 -14.20 -38.74 -6.77
C SER A 79 -14.65 -39.20 -8.16
N GLN A 80 -14.06 -38.66 -9.24
CA GLN A 80 -13.95 -39.38 -10.51
C GLN A 80 -12.55 -39.18 -11.11
N MET A 81 -11.85 -40.31 -11.29
CA MET A 81 -10.66 -40.41 -12.14
C MET A 81 -11.11 -40.68 -13.58
N GLY A 82 -10.45 -40.08 -14.58
CA GLY A 82 -10.30 -40.75 -15.88
C GLY A 82 -10.19 -39.92 -17.16
N ASN A 83 -9.04 -39.28 -17.37
CA ASN A 83 -8.24 -39.32 -18.61
C ASN A 83 -8.63 -38.42 -19.82
N GLY A 84 -8.01 -37.24 -19.88
CA GLY A 84 -7.77 -36.43 -21.09
C GLY A 84 -6.45 -35.66 -20.90
N SER A 85 -5.60 -35.65 -21.93
CA SER A 85 -4.16 -35.39 -21.86
C SER A 85 -3.78 -33.92 -21.59
N ALA A 86 -2.64 -33.73 -20.91
CA ALA A 86 -2.07 -32.46 -20.47
C ALA A 86 -1.75 -31.44 -21.59
N MET A 87 -2.35 -30.24 -21.45
CA MET A 87 -1.93 -28.84 -21.71
C MET A 87 -3.26 -28.04 -21.55
N ALA A 88 -3.51 -27.06 -20.68
CA ALA A 88 -2.76 -26.28 -19.72
C ALA A 88 -3.65 -26.12 -18.46
N ASN A 89 -3.05 -26.09 -17.27
CA ASN A 89 -3.70 -25.44 -16.14
C ASN A 89 -3.61 -23.95 -16.44
N GLY A 90 -4.60 -23.39 -17.14
CA GLY A 90 -4.74 -21.94 -17.25
C GLY A 90 -4.94 -21.43 -15.83
N SER A 91 -3.87 -21.00 -15.18
CA SER A 91 -3.98 -20.33 -13.89
C SER A 91 -4.81 -19.08 -14.16
N ARG A 92 -6.08 -19.09 -13.74
CA ARG A 92 -6.93 -17.91 -13.85
C ARG A 92 -6.22 -16.76 -13.13
N MET A 93 -6.11 -15.61 -13.77
CA MET A 93 -5.29 -14.48 -13.29
C MET A 93 -6.13 -13.53 -12.45
N ALA A 94 -5.47 -12.79 -11.56
CA ALA A 94 -5.92 -11.58 -10.92
C ALA A 94 -5.09 -10.40 -11.46
N TYR A 95 -5.56 -9.18 -11.28
CA TYR A 95 -4.83 -7.98 -11.69
C TYR A 95 -4.52 -7.15 -10.46
N VAL A 96 -3.25 -6.79 -10.29
CA VAL A 96 -2.79 -6.05 -9.13
C VAL A 96 -2.04 -4.82 -9.60
N ARG A 97 -2.33 -3.67 -8.99
CA ARG A 97 -1.48 -2.48 -9.05
C ARG A 97 -1.16 -2.01 -7.65
N VAL A 98 -0.13 -1.18 -7.52
CA VAL A 98 0.34 -0.66 -6.25
C VAL A 98 0.32 0.85 -6.27
N GLY A 99 -0.22 1.46 -5.21
CA GLY A 99 -0.12 2.88 -4.93
C GLY A 99 0.82 3.15 -3.77
N HIS A 100 1.68 4.16 -3.85
CA HIS A 100 2.54 4.55 -2.74
C HIS A 100 2.04 5.81 -2.04
N PHE A 101 1.46 5.64 -0.85
CA PHE A 101 0.79 6.70 -0.07
C PHE A 101 1.28 6.78 1.38
N SER A 102 2.54 6.41 1.61
CA SER A 102 3.23 6.53 2.90
C SER A 102 4.25 7.66 2.76
N ALA A 103 4.01 8.77 3.45
CA ALA A 103 4.68 10.04 3.14
C ALA A 103 6.13 10.14 3.62
N ASP A 104 6.49 9.35 4.63
CA ASP A 104 7.82 9.28 5.22
C ASP A 104 8.62 8.06 4.75
N ALA A 105 8.01 7.20 3.91
CA ALA A 105 8.72 6.13 3.24
C ALA A 105 9.41 6.67 1.98
N PRO A 106 10.66 6.24 1.71
CA PRO A 106 11.29 6.47 0.42
C PRO A 106 10.56 5.69 -0.69
N GLU A 107 10.99 5.84 -1.94
CA GLU A 107 10.51 5.01 -3.05
C GLU A 107 10.43 3.53 -2.64
N VAL A 108 9.34 2.85 -3.01
CA VAL A 108 9.10 1.46 -2.59
C VAL A 108 9.26 0.47 -3.73
N ASP A 109 9.87 -0.67 -3.40
CA ASP A 109 9.91 -1.86 -4.24
C ASP A 109 8.96 -2.92 -3.69
N VAL A 110 8.21 -3.55 -4.59
CA VAL A 110 7.26 -4.63 -4.26
C VAL A 110 7.72 -5.93 -4.90
N PHE A 111 7.88 -6.94 -4.07
CA PHE A 111 8.26 -8.29 -4.45
C PHE A 111 7.09 -9.24 -4.23
N VAL A 112 6.83 -10.09 -5.22
CA VAL A 112 5.81 -11.13 -5.14
C VAL A 112 6.50 -12.49 -5.34
N ASP A 113 6.31 -13.39 -4.38
CA ASP A 113 6.95 -14.70 -4.32
C ASP A 113 8.49 -14.66 -4.45
N GLY A 114 9.09 -13.55 -4.03
CA GLY A 114 10.53 -13.29 -4.05
C GLY A 114 11.06 -12.67 -5.36
N GLU A 115 10.21 -12.43 -6.35
CA GLU A 115 10.56 -11.71 -7.58
C GLU A 115 10.08 -10.25 -7.52
N ALA A 116 10.88 -9.31 -8.02
CA ALA A 116 10.48 -7.90 -8.08
C ALA A 116 9.33 -7.74 -9.10
N ALA A 117 8.17 -7.31 -8.62
CA ALA A 117 6.99 -7.06 -9.44
C ALA A 117 6.91 -5.58 -9.83
N PHE A 118 7.20 -4.68 -8.89
CA PHE A 118 7.22 -3.24 -9.11
C PHE A 118 8.43 -2.64 -8.41
N THR A 119 9.10 -1.67 -9.04
CA THR A 119 10.30 -1.06 -8.49
C THR A 119 10.29 0.45 -8.61
N GLY A 120 10.78 1.15 -7.58
CA GLY A 120 10.95 2.60 -7.58
C GLY A 120 9.62 3.35 -7.69
N ILE A 121 8.58 2.91 -6.98
CA ILE A 121 7.29 3.62 -6.97
C ILE A 121 7.47 4.88 -6.13
N GLU A 122 7.33 6.06 -6.74
CA GLU A 122 7.44 7.36 -6.05
C GLU A 122 6.23 7.65 -5.17
N TYR A 123 6.40 8.47 -4.13
CA TYR A 123 5.30 8.90 -3.27
C TYR A 123 4.22 9.66 -4.06
N GLY A 124 2.98 9.20 -3.97
CA GLY A 124 1.82 9.69 -4.70
C GLY A 124 1.55 8.99 -6.03
N ASP A 125 2.47 8.13 -6.50
CA ASP A 125 2.31 7.39 -7.74
C ASP A 125 1.53 6.08 -7.56
N VAL A 126 0.85 5.68 -8.62
CA VAL A 126 0.15 4.40 -8.75
C VAL A 126 0.60 3.72 -10.04
N THR A 127 0.94 2.45 -9.95
CA THR A 127 1.38 1.67 -11.11
C THR A 127 0.21 1.30 -12.03
N ASP A 128 0.53 0.85 -13.24
CA ASP A 128 -0.43 0.10 -14.06
C ASP A 128 -0.74 -1.26 -13.42
N TYR A 129 -1.82 -1.91 -13.86
CA TYR A 129 -2.15 -3.27 -13.44
C TYR A 129 -1.20 -4.29 -14.07
N GLU A 130 -0.71 -5.21 -13.25
CA GLU A 130 0.03 -6.40 -13.68
C GLU A 130 -0.78 -7.66 -13.39
N ALA A 131 -0.63 -8.66 -14.25
CA ALA A 131 -1.30 -9.93 -14.10
C ALA A 131 -0.57 -10.82 -13.07
N LEU A 132 -1.29 -11.28 -12.05
CA LEU A 132 -0.79 -12.17 -11.01
C LEU A 132 -1.65 -13.45 -11.00
N PRO A 133 -1.08 -14.67 -10.93
CA PRO A 133 -1.91 -15.88 -10.79
C PRO A 133 -2.89 -15.77 -9.62
N ALA A 134 -4.09 -16.35 -9.71
CA ALA A 134 -4.99 -16.38 -8.56
C ALA A 134 -4.45 -17.34 -7.48
N GLY A 135 -4.56 -16.95 -6.21
CA GLY A 135 -4.10 -17.76 -5.08
C GLY A 135 -3.46 -16.94 -3.96
N GLU A 136 -2.74 -17.64 -3.09
CA GLU A 136 -1.92 -17.06 -2.03
C GLU A 136 -0.53 -16.73 -2.57
N HIS A 137 -0.08 -15.49 -2.36
CA HIS A 137 1.23 -14.98 -2.76
C HIS A 137 1.94 -14.36 -1.58
N GLN A 138 3.25 -14.61 -1.45
CA GLN A 138 4.08 -13.90 -0.49
C GLN A 138 4.39 -12.52 -1.04
N VAL A 139 3.91 -11.47 -0.39
CA VAL A 139 4.18 -10.08 -0.80
C VAL A 139 5.13 -9.45 0.20
N ARG A 140 6.22 -8.88 -0.31
CA ARG A 140 7.19 -8.10 0.46
C ARG A 140 7.30 -6.70 -0.13
N ILE A 141 7.20 -5.68 0.72
CA ILE A 141 7.44 -4.28 0.34
C ILE A 141 8.68 -3.81 1.10
N SER A 142 9.64 -3.23 0.39
CA SER A 142 10.86 -2.63 0.97
C SER A 142 11.13 -1.25 0.38
N ALA A 143 12.00 -0.49 1.02
CA ALA A 143 12.58 0.69 0.40
C ALA A 143 13.39 0.28 -0.86
N ALA A 144 13.32 1.06 -1.93
CA ALA A 144 13.90 0.74 -3.24
C ALA A 144 15.44 0.78 -3.24
N GLU A 145 16.04 1.65 -2.43
CA GLU A 145 17.50 1.76 -2.30
C GLU A 145 18.06 1.00 -1.09
N ASP A 146 17.19 0.42 -0.27
CA ASP A 146 17.54 -0.38 0.90
C ASP A 146 16.58 -1.58 1.05
N ALA A 147 16.97 -2.69 0.41
CA ALA A 147 16.19 -3.91 0.45
C ALA A 147 16.14 -4.57 1.84
N ASP A 148 16.99 -4.17 2.79
CA ASP A 148 16.97 -4.68 4.17
C ASP A 148 15.92 -3.95 5.01
N THR A 149 15.52 -2.74 4.63
CA THR A 149 14.37 -2.02 5.18
C THR A 149 13.06 -2.59 4.63
N VAL A 150 12.58 -3.66 5.27
CA VAL A 150 11.31 -4.34 4.94
C VAL A 150 10.18 -3.76 5.77
N VAL A 151 9.22 -3.13 5.08
CA VAL A 151 8.09 -2.43 5.71
C VAL A 151 6.82 -3.28 5.72
N PHE A 152 6.76 -4.30 4.85
CA PHE A 152 5.71 -5.31 4.86
C PHE A 152 6.23 -6.65 4.34
N ASN A 153 5.81 -7.75 4.95
CA ASN A 153 6.15 -9.10 4.49
C ASN A 153 5.10 -10.12 4.98
N ASP A 154 4.05 -10.33 4.19
CA ASP A 154 2.98 -11.27 4.55
C ASP A 154 2.34 -11.90 3.29
N THR A 155 1.48 -12.89 3.51
CA THR A 155 0.73 -13.56 2.45
C THR A 155 -0.52 -12.76 2.09
N VAL A 156 -0.71 -12.50 0.80
CA VAL A 156 -1.91 -11.88 0.23
C VAL A 156 -2.64 -12.90 -0.64
N THR A 157 -3.97 -13.00 -0.50
CA THR A 157 -4.80 -13.84 -1.38
C THR A 157 -5.49 -12.98 -2.43
N VAL A 158 -5.28 -13.30 -3.70
CA VAL A 158 -6.00 -12.69 -4.82
C VAL A 158 -6.88 -13.72 -5.51
N ASN A 159 -8.09 -13.31 -5.88
CA ASN A 159 -9.04 -14.17 -6.58
C ASN A 159 -8.97 -13.96 -8.09
N ALA A 160 -9.28 -15.01 -8.83
CA ALA A 160 -9.39 -14.95 -10.28
C ALA A 160 -10.38 -13.89 -10.76
N ASN A 161 -10.08 -13.27 -11.91
CA ASN A 161 -10.91 -12.32 -12.65
C ASN A 161 -11.28 -11.09 -11.78
N GLN A 162 -10.41 -10.71 -10.84
CA GLN A 162 -10.58 -9.54 -9.99
C GLN A 162 -9.38 -8.61 -10.12
N ALA A 163 -9.65 -7.31 -10.09
CA ALA A 163 -8.64 -6.25 -10.02
C ALA A 163 -8.49 -5.77 -8.57
N TYR A 164 -7.25 -5.51 -8.17
CA TYR A 164 -6.89 -5.02 -6.84
C TYR A 164 -5.94 -3.84 -6.92
N THR A 165 -6.19 -2.84 -6.09
CA THR A 165 -5.22 -1.77 -5.77
C THR A 165 -4.66 -2.04 -4.38
N ILE A 166 -3.33 -2.09 -4.24
CA ILE A 166 -2.65 -2.23 -2.96
C ILE A 166 -1.97 -0.89 -2.64
N ASP A 167 -2.53 -0.16 -1.69
CA ASP A 167 -2.01 1.12 -1.26
C ASP A 167 -1.04 0.94 -0.09
N ALA A 168 0.23 1.32 -0.25
CA ALA A 168 1.17 1.42 0.86
C ALA A 168 0.81 2.66 1.69
N THR A 169 0.28 2.49 2.92
CA THR A 169 -0.24 3.59 3.75
C THR A 169 0.42 3.68 5.12
N GLY A 170 0.37 4.86 5.74
CA GLY A 170 0.90 5.10 7.07
C GLY A 170 2.29 5.66 7.10
N LEU A 171 2.88 5.64 8.29
CA LEU A 171 4.21 6.18 8.56
C LEU A 171 5.18 5.06 8.95
N LEU A 172 6.43 5.12 8.48
CA LEU A 172 7.55 4.34 8.99
C LEU A 172 7.91 4.75 10.42
N GLU A 173 7.92 6.06 10.70
CA GLU A 173 8.11 6.59 12.05
C GLU A 173 6.75 6.83 12.72
N THR A 174 6.44 6.04 13.76
CA THR A 174 5.09 6.02 14.37
C THR A 174 4.92 6.92 15.58
N GLY A 175 5.99 7.60 15.98
CA GLY A 175 6.00 8.43 17.16
C GLY A 175 5.36 9.79 16.94
N ASN A 176 4.49 10.24 17.85
CA ASN A 176 3.98 11.62 17.80
C ASN A 176 4.87 12.60 18.59
N GLY A 177 5.96 12.12 19.21
CA GLY A 177 6.86 12.92 20.02
C GLY A 177 6.24 13.38 21.35
N GLU A 178 5.08 12.84 21.74
CA GLU A 178 4.41 13.16 23.01
C GLU A 178 4.28 11.91 23.89
N TYR A 179 4.73 11.99 25.15
CA TYR A 179 4.62 10.88 26.08
C TYR A 179 3.18 10.70 26.62
N GLY A 180 2.46 9.71 26.08
CA GLY A 180 1.10 9.31 26.40
C GLY A 180 0.93 8.08 27.31
N PHE A 181 2.00 7.44 27.83
CA PHE A 181 1.90 6.23 28.67
C PHE A 181 0.89 6.37 29.83
N VAL A 182 1.00 7.44 30.64
CA VAL A 182 0.16 7.59 31.85
C VAL A 182 -1.29 7.89 31.49
N ALA A 183 -1.52 8.83 30.56
CA ALA A 183 -2.87 9.23 30.13
C ALA A 183 -3.63 8.08 29.47
N SER A 184 -2.92 7.21 28.72
CA SER A 184 -3.49 6.09 27.99
C SER A 184 -3.60 4.79 28.80
N ASN A 185 -3.01 4.73 30.00
CA ASN A 185 -2.75 3.49 30.74
C ASN A 185 -1.90 2.48 29.93
N GLY A 186 -0.87 2.99 29.25
CA GLY A 186 0.13 2.20 28.51
C GLY A 186 -0.33 1.71 27.14
N SER A 187 -1.36 2.31 26.55
CA SER A 187 -1.83 1.96 25.21
C SER A 187 -1.32 2.90 24.10
N ALA A 188 -0.77 4.05 24.46
CA ALA A 188 -0.10 4.97 23.53
C ALA A 188 1.39 4.62 23.46
N ASP A 189 2.13 4.77 24.56
CA ASP A 189 3.53 4.32 24.66
C ASP A 189 3.61 3.10 25.56
N GLY A 190 4.65 2.29 25.36
CA GLY A 190 4.90 1.12 26.20
C GLY A 190 6.38 0.93 26.50
N PRO A 191 6.72 0.23 27.59
CA PRO A 191 8.12 0.00 27.93
C PRO A 191 8.80 -0.94 26.94
N TYR A 192 10.05 -0.64 26.61
CA TYR A 192 10.92 -1.64 26.00
C TYR A 192 11.06 -2.85 26.93
N LEU A 193 11.09 -4.05 26.34
CA LEU A 193 11.08 -5.30 27.09
C LEU A 193 12.44 -5.99 27.01
N ALA A 194 12.97 -6.43 28.15
CA ALA A 194 14.10 -7.32 28.25
C ALA A 194 13.69 -8.62 28.95
N ASN A 195 14.00 -9.78 28.34
CA ASN A 195 13.71 -11.10 28.90
C ASN A 195 12.23 -11.34 29.30
N GLY A 196 11.29 -10.68 28.61
CA GLY A 196 9.84 -10.83 28.84
C GLY A 196 9.25 -9.97 29.97
N GLY A 197 10.00 -9.00 30.49
CA GLY A 197 9.53 -7.94 31.39
C GLY A 197 10.03 -6.56 30.95
N PRO A 198 9.54 -5.46 31.56
CA PRO A 198 10.03 -4.12 31.24
C PRO A 198 11.53 -3.99 31.55
N LEU A 199 12.27 -3.39 30.62
CA LEU A 199 13.66 -3.01 30.79
C LEU A 199 13.71 -1.83 31.77
N VAL A 200 14.45 -1.99 32.87
CA VAL A 200 14.56 -0.98 33.92
C VAL A 200 15.94 -1.02 34.56
N GLU A 201 16.40 0.13 35.02
CA GLU A 201 17.56 0.26 35.92
C GLU A 201 17.21 1.18 37.11
N THR A 202 17.76 0.93 38.30
CA THR A 202 17.35 1.63 39.54
C THR A 202 18.53 2.21 40.30
N ALA A 203 18.51 3.53 40.49
CA ALA A 203 19.53 4.29 41.20
C ALA A 203 19.04 4.82 42.55
N GLN A 204 19.98 5.12 43.45
CA GLN A 204 19.71 5.95 44.64
C GLN A 204 20.01 7.41 44.30
N VAL A 205 19.11 8.31 44.71
CA VAL A 205 19.26 9.74 44.43
C VAL A 205 19.26 10.55 45.72
N THR A 206 20.34 11.30 45.96
CA THR A 206 20.51 12.17 47.15
C THR A 206 20.39 13.64 46.75
N VAL A 207 19.67 14.45 47.54
CA VAL A 207 19.51 15.90 47.29
C VAL A 207 20.51 16.69 48.14
N GLY A 208 21.48 17.41 47.52
CA GLY A 208 22.47 18.23 48.26
C GLY A 208 23.59 18.89 47.43
N GLU A 209 24.29 19.88 48.02
CA GLU A 209 25.45 20.58 47.41
C GLU A 209 26.75 19.77 47.56
N SER A 210 27.47 19.54 46.46
CA SER A 210 28.67 18.69 46.38
C SER A 210 29.91 19.30 47.07
N ASN A 211 30.73 18.45 47.69
CA ASN A 211 32.06 18.79 48.17
C ASN A 211 33.02 17.79 47.54
N GLU A 212 33.65 18.21 46.45
CA GLU A 212 34.17 17.31 45.43
C GLU A 212 35.47 16.59 45.88
N THR A 213 35.38 15.26 46.00
CA THR A 213 36.53 14.36 46.12
C THR A 213 36.87 13.83 44.74
N ALA A 214 38.16 13.60 44.45
CA ALA A 214 38.56 13.06 43.15
C ALA A 214 37.85 11.73 42.86
N ALA A 215 37.30 11.61 41.66
CA ALA A 215 36.53 10.48 41.16
C ALA A 215 36.76 10.35 39.65
N VAL A 216 36.56 9.16 39.12
CA VAL A 216 36.55 8.88 37.68
C VAL A 216 35.55 7.78 37.42
N GLU A 217 34.85 7.94 36.32
CA GLU A 217 33.89 6.99 35.78
C GLU A 217 34.23 6.79 34.31
N PHE A 218 34.40 5.53 33.94
CA PHE A 218 34.78 5.14 32.61
C PHE A 218 34.05 3.86 32.24
N ASN A 219 33.06 4.01 31.37
CA ASN A 219 32.11 2.99 30.99
C ASN A 219 32.47 2.30 29.68
N ASN A 220 31.91 1.10 29.51
CA ASN A 220 32.07 0.33 28.29
C ASN A 220 31.47 1.10 27.13
N GLN A 221 32.21 1.23 26.03
CA GLN A 221 31.78 2.01 24.87
C GLN A 221 32.24 1.37 23.58
N THR A 222 31.58 1.72 22.48
CA THR A 222 32.01 1.35 21.13
C THR A 222 32.79 2.53 20.54
N THR A 223 33.98 2.28 20.01
CA THR A 223 34.84 3.32 19.43
C THR A 223 35.41 2.89 18.08
N GLU A 224 35.68 3.85 17.20
CA GLU A 224 36.46 3.62 15.97
C GLU A 224 37.94 3.29 16.25
N GLY A 225 38.36 3.36 17.52
CA GLY A 225 39.69 3.00 17.99
C GLY A 225 40.71 4.14 17.94
N GLU A 226 40.26 5.38 17.75
CA GLU A 226 41.11 6.59 17.71
C GLU A 226 40.87 7.52 18.92
N THR A 227 39.65 7.57 19.44
CA THR A 227 39.25 8.36 20.62
C THR A 227 38.48 7.50 21.61
N VAL A 228 38.51 7.87 22.89
CA VAL A 228 37.62 7.32 23.93
C VAL A 228 37.09 8.48 24.77
N THR A 229 35.88 8.34 25.27
CA THR A 229 35.25 9.33 26.15
C THR A 229 35.30 8.82 27.59
N VAL A 230 35.75 9.66 28.51
CA VAL A 230 35.62 9.40 29.96
C VAL A 230 34.37 10.10 30.44
N ASP A 231 33.40 9.31 30.92
CA ASP A 231 32.04 9.75 31.26
C ASP A 231 32.06 10.89 32.27
N SER A 232 32.77 10.70 33.38
CA SER A 232 32.98 11.76 34.35
C SER A 232 34.34 11.67 35.01
N VAL A 233 34.93 12.83 35.28
CA VAL A 233 36.13 12.94 36.13
C VAL A 233 36.04 14.17 37.02
N THR A 234 36.26 13.95 38.31
CA THR A 234 36.45 15.02 39.28
C THR A 234 37.95 15.19 39.59
N VAL A 235 38.50 16.36 39.29
CA VAL A 235 39.88 16.76 39.61
C VAL A 235 39.88 17.95 40.60
N PRO A 236 39.90 17.72 41.94
CA PRO A 236 39.68 18.77 42.93
C PRO A 236 40.71 19.91 42.94
N GLU A 237 41.92 19.67 42.41
CA GLU A 237 43.00 20.66 42.34
C GLU A 237 43.41 20.97 40.88
N GLY A 238 42.66 20.46 39.88
CA GLY A 238 43.02 20.50 38.47
C GLY A 238 44.05 19.42 38.08
N GLY A 239 44.04 19.00 36.82
CA GLY A 239 44.91 17.92 36.36
C GLY A 239 44.50 17.31 35.02
N PHE A 240 44.65 16.00 34.88
CA PHE A 240 44.47 15.27 33.62
C PHE A 240 43.79 13.92 33.86
N VAL A 241 43.25 13.30 32.80
CA VAL A 241 42.92 11.87 32.81
C VAL A 241 43.82 11.14 31.84
N ALA A 242 44.50 10.10 32.33
CA ALA A 242 45.31 9.21 31.54
C ALA A 242 44.57 7.89 31.31
N ILE A 243 44.55 7.44 30.05
CA ILE A 243 44.04 6.14 29.65
C ILE A 243 45.19 5.14 29.64
N HIS A 244 45.05 4.07 30.38
CA HIS A 244 46.01 2.97 30.45
C HIS A 244 45.47 1.70 29.79
N ASN A 245 46.36 0.92 29.19
CA ASN A 245 46.06 -0.47 28.85
C ASN A 245 46.27 -1.40 30.07
N LEU A 246 45.87 -2.67 29.92
CA LEU A 246 46.02 -3.69 30.98
C LEU A 246 47.43 -3.89 31.53
N SER A 247 48.49 -3.49 30.83
CA SER A 247 49.85 -3.67 31.34
C SER A 247 50.11 -2.87 32.63
N LEU A 248 49.24 -1.89 32.96
CA LEU A 248 49.22 -1.23 34.26
C LEU A 248 49.06 -2.25 35.41
N GLN A 249 48.19 -3.24 35.26
CA GLN A 249 47.95 -4.29 36.26
C GLN A 249 49.14 -5.25 36.41
N ASP A 250 49.99 -5.35 35.37
CA ASP A 250 51.25 -6.11 35.39
C ASP A 250 52.41 -5.31 36.03
N GLY A 251 52.14 -4.09 36.51
CA GLY A 251 53.12 -3.21 37.16
C GLY A 251 53.90 -2.32 36.19
N ASN A 252 53.50 -2.24 34.91
CA ASN A 252 54.08 -1.32 33.92
C ASN A 252 53.43 0.07 34.01
N THR A 253 53.67 0.79 35.10
CA THR A 253 52.98 2.07 35.38
C THR A 253 53.25 3.18 34.36
N LEU A 254 54.45 3.21 33.76
CA LEU A 254 54.83 4.25 32.79
C LEU A 254 54.48 3.86 31.35
N GLY A 255 54.72 2.60 30.95
CA GLY A 255 54.50 2.15 29.58
C GLY A 255 53.07 1.69 29.28
N SER A 256 52.14 1.88 30.22
CA SER A 256 50.72 1.55 30.03
C SER A 256 49.87 2.72 29.56
N VAL A 257 50.33 3.97 29.74
CA VAL A 257 49.61 5.20 29.34
C VAL A 257 49.53 5.27 27.82
N ILE A 258 48.35 5.13 27.23
CA ILE A 258 48.13 5.14 25.78
C ILE A 258 47.39 6.38 25.28
N GLY A 259 46.88 7.25 26.15
CA GLY A 259 46.25 8.52 25.80
C GLY A 259 46.10 9.39 27.04
N VAL A 260 46.07 10.71 26.88
CA VAL A 260 45.92 11.68 27.98
C VAL A 260 45.06 12.84 27.51
N SER A 261 44.16 13.33 28.37
CA SER A 261 43.34 14.51 28.12
C SER A 261 44.18 15.79 28.00
N GLU A 262 43.58 16.88 27.52
CA GLU A 262 44.09 18.21 27.81
C GLU A 262 43.97 18.52 29.32
N TYR A 263 44.60 19.62 29.77
CA TYR A 263 44.48 20.08 31.15
C TYR A 263 43.03 20.41 31.51
N LEU A 264 42.57 19.84 32.62
CA LEU A 264 41.25 20.05 33.19
C LEU A 264 41.36 20.98 34.41
N GLU A 265 40.59 22.08 34.41
CA GLU A 265 40.50 22.98 35.56
C GLU A 265 39.95 22.25 36.80
N ALA A 266 40.10 22.82 38.00
CA ALA A 266 39.58 22.19 39.21
C ALA A 266 38.04 22.08 39.20
N GLY A 267 37.51 20.86 39.31
CA GLY A 267 36.07 20.56 39.30
C GLY A 267 35.76 19.19 38.69
N THR A 268 34.47 18.91 38.50
CA THR A 268 33.97 17.77 37.71
C THR A 268 33.84 18.16 36.24
N HIS A 269 34.35 17.31 35.36
CA HIS A 269 34.24 17.41 33.91
C HIS A 269 33.59 16.14 33.40
N GLU A 270 32.67 16.30 32.47
CA GLU A 270 31.93 15.22 31.83
C GLU A 270 32.36 15.15 30.36
N ASP A 271 32.19 13.99 29.74
CA ASP A 271 32.45 13.74 28.32
C ASP A 271 33.86 14.12 27.88
N VAL A 272 34.86 13.76 28.68
CA VAL A 272 36.25 14.09 28.38
C VAL A 272 36.75 13.18 27.25
N GLU A 273 36.71 13.70 26.03
CA GLU A 273 37.25 13.02 24.84
C GLU A 273 38.80 12.99 24.91
N ILE A 274 39.36 11.78 24.80
CA ILE A 274 40.80 11.53 24.84
C ILE A 274 41.22 10.84 23.56
N THR A 275 42.08 11.52 22.79
CA THR A 275 42.74 10.91 21.63
C THR A 275 43.76 9.87 22.09
N LEU A 276 43.64 8.66 21.57
CA LEU A 276 44.58 7.58 21.85
C LEU A 276 45.81 7.67 20.91
N PHE A 277 46.96 7.25 21.43
CA PHE A 277 48.23 7.12 20.71
C PHE A 277 48.89 8.41 20.22
N GLU A 278 48.37 9.56 20.62
CA GLU A 278 48.96 10.87 20.37
C GLU A 278 49.17 11.65 21.68
N GLY A 279 50.04 12.65 21.70
CA GLY A 279 50.17 13.58 22.82
C GLY A 279 50.97 13.14 24.06
N VAL A 280 51.40 11.87 24.17
CA VAL A 280 52.15 11.38 25.36
C VAL A 280 53.66 11.39 25.13
N GLU A 281 54.36 12.42 25.61
CA GLU A 281 55.83 12.51 25.50
C GLU A 281 56.55 11.33 26.18
N GLY A 282 57.52 10.73 25.49
CA GLY A 282 58.35 9.64 26.02
C GLY A 282 57.87 8.23 25.71
N THR A 283 56.83 8.07 24.87
CA THR A 283 56.28 6.78 24.46
C THR A 283 56.33 6.56 22.94
N GLU A 284 56.40 5.29 22.50
CA GLU A 284 56.16 4.89 21.10
C GLU A 284 55.12 3.76 21.11
N PHE A 285 53.95 3.98 20.49
CA PHE A 285 52.85 3.02 20.44
C PHE A 285 52.53 2.53 19.02
N SER A 286 51.88 1.37 18.91
CA SER A 286 51.39 0.83 17.65
C SER A 286 49.86 0.70 17.69
N GLN A 287 49.16 1.45 16.84
CA GLN A 287 47.68 1.42 16.71
C GLN A 287 47.13 0.02 16.38
N SER A 288 47.96 -0.92 15.91
CA SER A 288 47.52 -2.27 15.53
C SER A 288 47.08 -3.14 16.71
N ASP A 289 47.35 -2.74 17.95
CA ASP A 289 47.04 -3.54 19.13
C ASP A 289 45.59 -3.36 19.62
N LEU A 290 44.85 -2.35 19.13
CA LEU A 290 43.42 -2.13 19.44
C LEU A 290 42.45 -2.32 18.26
N LYS A 291 42.92 -2.43 17.01
CA LYS A 291 42.03 -2.50 15.84
C LYS A 291 41.40 -3.89 15.64
N ASN A 292 40.07 -3.94 15.46
CA ASN A 292 39.27 -5.15 15.20
C ASN A 292 39.25 -6.16 16.36
N ASN A 293 39.09 -5.68 17.59
CA ASN A 293 38.97 -6.55 18.74
C ASN A 293 37.81 -6.06 19.62
N ALA A 294 36.94 -6.98 19.99
CA ALA A 294 35.87 -6.72 20.95
C ALA A 294 36.42 -6.87 22.37
N ASP A 295 35.80 -6.17 23.32
CA ASP A 295 36.08 -6.26 24.75
C ASP A 295 37.53 -5.92 25.13
N ILE A 296 38.07 -4.79 24.67
CA ILE A 296 39.42 -4.35 25.03
C ILE A 296 39.39 -3.58 26.36
N PRO A 297 39.96 -4.13 27.45
CA PRO A 297 40.01 -3.44 28.72
C PRO A 297 40.99 -2.26 28.73
N LEU A 298 40.45 -1.06 28.94
CA LEU A 298 41.16 0.18 29.18
C LEU A 298 40.86 0.68 30.60
N ILE A 299 41.78 1.46 31.16
CA ILE A 299 41.72 1.95 32.54
C ILE A 299 41.89 3.47 32.53
N ALA A 300 40.88 4.23 32.93
CA ALA A 300 40.99 5.67 33.14
C ALA A 300 41.56 5.96 34.53
N MET A 301 42.51 6.89 34.60
CA MET A 301 43.19 7.28 35.84
C MET A 301 43.35 8.80 35.90
N PRO A 302 42.78 9.49 36.90
CA PRO A 302 43.02 10.91 37.11
C PRO A 302 44.42 11.17 37.65
N HIS A 303 45.10 12.16 37.09
CA HIS A 303 46.39 12.67 37.51
C HIS A 303 46.26 14.13 37.96
N SER A 304 46.99 14.50 39.02
CA SER A 304 47.04 15.88 39.50
C SER A 304 48.19 16.61 38.84
N ASP A 305 47.99 17.84 38.38
CA ASP A 305 49.12 18.72 38.00
C ASP A 305 49.89 19.11 39.27
N THR A 306 51.12 18.61 39.41
CA THR A 306 51.89 18.74 40.68
C THR A 306 52.91 19.87 40.69
N ASP A 307 53.34 20.33 39.52
CA ASP A 307 54.31 21.42 39.37
C ASP A 307 53.69 22.70 38.80
N GLY A 308 52.41 22.63 38.38
CA GLY A 308 51.56 23.76 38.01
C GLY A 308 51.91 24.32 36.63
N ASP A 309 52.41 23.49 35.72
CA ASP A 309 52.79 23.89 34.38
C ASP A 309 51.75 23.57 33.31
N GLU A 310 50.63 22.94 33.69
CA GLU A 310 49.51 22.55 32.82
C GLU A 310 49.92 21.58 31.68
N GLU A 311 51.08 20.93 31.78
CA GLU A 311 51.59 19.94 30.82
C GLU A 311 51.74 18.56 31.46
N TYR A 312 51.30 17.48 30.79
CA TYR A 312 51.37 16.14 31.39
C TYR A 312 52.80 15.58 31.40
N GLY A 313 53.46 15.61 32.56
CA GLY A 313 54.85 15.23 32.80
C GLY A 313 55.08 13.84 33.41
N PHE A 314 54.04 13.04 33.70
CA PHE A 314 54.18 11.76 34.43
C PHE A 314 55.14 10.77 33.75
N VAL A 315 55.00 10.54 32.44
CA VAL A 315 55.84 9.56 31.73
C VAL A 315 57.26 10.08 31.56
N ALA A 316 57.42 11.35 31.14
CA ALA A 316 58.72 11.98 30.88
C ALA A 316 59.58 12.11 32.15
N SER A 317 58.95 12.38 33.29
CA SER A 317 59.61 12.54 34.59
C SER A 317 59.95 11.19 35.27
N ASN A 318 59.49 10.06 34.73
CA ASN A 318 59.47 8.75 35.39
C ASN A 318 58.63 8.74 36.67
N GLY A 319 57.48 9.43 36.65
CA GLY A 319 56.47 9.47 37.70
C GLY A 319 56.84 10.34 38.90
N SER A 320 57.76 11.29 38.74
CA SER A 320 58.09 12.27 39.79
C SER A 320 57.24 13.54 39.72
N GLU A 321 56.70 13.83 38.54
CA GLU A 321 55.73 14.88 38.25
C GLU A 321 54.41 14.21 37.84
N ASP A 322 53.31 14.92 38.04
CA ASP A 322 51.91 14.57 37.78
C ASP A 322 51.48 13.18 38.19
N GLY A 323 51.59 12.93 39.50
CA GLY A 323 51.16 11.66 40.08
C GLY A 323 49.63 11.48 40.04
N PRO A 324 49.14 10.22 40.08
CA PRO A 324 47.72 9.96 40.10
C PRO A 324 47.06 10.50 41.38
N TYR A 325 45.79 10.89 41.27
CA TYR A 325 44.96 11.08 42.45
C TYR A 325 44.80 9.73 43.18
N THR A 326 44.90 9.77 44.51
CA THR A 326 44.86 8.54 45.33
C THR A 326 43.74 8.57 46.35
N ALA A 327 43.02 7.45 46.47
CA ALA A 327 42.06 7.20 47.53
C ALA A 327 42.45 5.92 48.29
N GLY A 328 42.37 5.94 49.62
CA GLY A 328 42.69 4.77 50.45
C GLY A 328 44.14 4.26 50.34
N GLY A 329 45.06 5.03 49.74
CA GLY A 329 46.46 4.66 49.54
C GLY A 329 46.79 3.96 48.21
N GLY A 330 45.82 3.87 47.28
CA GLY A 330 46.02 3.42 45.89
C GLY A 330 45.57 4.49 44.89
N ALA A 331 45.97 4.36 43.63
CA ALA A 331 45.50 5.25 42.56
C ALA A 331 43.99 5.05 42.33
N LEU A 332 43.29 6.16 42.10
CA LEU A 332 41.91 6.14 41.62
C LEU A 332 41.89 5.73 40.16
N VAL A 333 41.16 4.67 39.85
CA VAL A 333 41.03 4.14 38.50
C VAL A 333 39.62 3.64 38.29
N ASP A 334 39.18 3.68 37.04
CA ASP A 334 38.02 2.93 36.58
C ASP A 334 38.34 2.20 35.28
N GLN A 335 37.72 1.03 35.07
CA GLN A 335 38.05 0.14 33.96
C GLN A 335 36.82 -0.18 33.10
N ALA A 336 36.93 0.12 31.81
CA ALA A 336 35.94 -0.19 30.80
C ALA A 336 36.45 -1.18 29.75
N LEU A 337 35.52 -1.85 29.09
CA LEU A 337 35.70 -2.66 27.89
C LEU A 337 35.33 -1.83 26.66
N MET A 338 36.25 -1.73 25.71
CA MET A 338 36.01 -1.07 24.43
C MET A 338 35.66 -2.09 23.35
N ASP A 339 34.57 -1.88 22.63
CA ASP A 339 34.33 -2.60 21.37
C ASP A 339 34.80 -1.75 20.18
N VAL A 340 35.59 -2.34 19.28
CA VAL A 340 36.20 -1.63 18.14
C VAL A 340 35.72 -2.26 16.84
N GLY A 341 34.53 -1.82 16.38
CA GLY A 341 33.91 -2.22 15.12
C GLY A 341 32.41 -1.97 15.09
N GLY A 342 31.91 -1.28 14.05
CA GLY A 342 30.50 -0.89 13.94
C GLY A 342 29.55 -1.93 13.34
N ASP A 343 28.28 -1.68 13.68
CA ASP A 343 27.01 -2.18 13.13
C ASP A 343 26.49 -3.54 13.64
N ALA A 344 25.95 -3.50 14.86
CA ALA A 344 24.99 -4.50 15.35
C ALA A 344 23.62 -3.82 15.49
N THR A 345 22.56 -4.51 15.11
CA THR A 345 21.17 -4.12 15.43
C THR A 345 21.07 -3.82 16.92
N GLU A 346 20.94 -2.54 17.26
CA GLU A 346 20.92 -2.05 18.64
C GLU A 346 19.78 -2.72 19.39
N THR A 347 20.08 -3.41 20.50
CA THR A 347 19.06 -3.93 21.40
C THR A 347 18.80 -2.89 22.48
N ALA A 348 17.54 -2.66 22.84
CA ALA A 348 17.21 -1.68 23.87
C ALA A 348 17.98 -1.93 25.18
N ALA A 349 18.56 -0.87 25.73
CA ALA A 349 19.40 -0.85 26.92
C ALA A 349 19.17 0.45 27.69
N VAL A 350 19.46 0.45 28.99
CA VAL A 350 19.43 1.64 29.83
C VAL A 350 20.47 1.47 30.93
N ASP A 351 21.19 2.55 31.21
CA ASP A 351 22.11 2.68 32.33
C ASP A 351 21.73 3.91 33.15
N PHE A 352 21.64 3.72 34.46
CA PHE A 352 21.16 4.75 35.37
C PHE A 352 21.77 4.59 36.74
N ASP A 353 22.78 5.41 37.03
CA ASP A 353 23.61 5.31 38.21
C ASP A 353 23.21 6.22 39.36
N THR A 354 23.73 5.85 40.53
CA THR A 354 23.49 6.54 41.80
C THR A 354 24.14 7.93 41.78
N GLN A 355 23.31 8.96 41.94
CA GLN A 355 23.71 10.34 41.70
C GLN A 355 23.23 11.31 42.80
N SER A 356 23.85 12.49 42.81
CA SER A 356 23.38 13.63 43.60
C SER A 356 22.68 14.62 42.66
N THR A 357 21.48 15.05 43.02
CA THR A 357 20.68 15.98 42.20
C THR A 357 20.41 17.28 42.96
N ASP A 358 20.16 18.36 42.21
CA ASP A 358 19.59 19.61 42.73
C ASP A 358 18.09 19.48 43.09
N GLY A 359 17.48 18.37 42.71
CA GLY A 359 16.07 18.04 42.95
C GLY A 359 15.14 18.45 41.81
N GLU A 360 15.65 18.99 40.70
CA GLU A 360 14.88 19.39 39.53
C GLU A 360 15.11 18.46 38.33
N THR A 361 16.32 17.93 38.17
CA THR A 361 16.70 17.05 37.04
C THR A 361 17.46 15.82 37.51
N VAL A 362 17.39 14.73 36.74
CA VAL A 362 18.30 13.57 36.90
C VAL A 362 18.89 13.23 35.55
N THR A 363 20.10 12.70 35.53
CA THR A 363 20.78 12.28 34.30
C THR A 363 20.69 10.76 34.17
N VAL A 364 20.31 10.28 32.99
CA VAL A 364 20.39 8.86 32.62
C VAL A 364 21.64 8.70 31.77
N ASP A 365 22.60 7.92 32.26
CA ASP A 365 23.97 7.88 31.72
C ASP A 365 23.99 7.39 30.27
N SER A 366 23.22 6.34 29.97
CA SER A 366 22.96 5.95 28.59
C SER A 366 21.59 5.27 28.42
N VAL A 367 21.01 5.43 27.24
CA VAL A 367 19.80 4.73 26.85
C VAL A 367 19.85 4.37 25.37
N THR A 368 19.56 3.11 25.05
CA THR A 368 19.38 2.63 23.68
C THR A 368 17.90 2.40 23.41
N VAL A 369 17.34 3.10 22.43
CA VAL A 369 15.95 2.95 21.97
C VAL A 369 15.93 2.57 20.48
N PRO A 370 15.78 1.28 20.13
CA PRO A 370 15.94 0.81 18.74
C PRO A 370 14.95 1.40 17.73
N GLU A 371 13.77 1.81 18.18
CA GLU A 371 12.72 2.43 17.35
C GLU A 371 12.47 3.90 17.77
N GLY A 372 13.38 4.50 18.55
CA GLY A 372 13.15 5.80 19.22
C GLY A 372 12.19 5.71 20.40
N GLY A 373 11.96 6.83 21.08
CA GLY A 373 10.98 6.93 22.17
C GLY A 373 11.40 7.85 23.31
N PHE A 374 11.23 7.41 24.56
CA PHE A 374 11.46 8.23 25.76
C PHE A 374 12.14 7.43 26.87
N VAL A 375 12.72 8.12 27.85
CA VAL A 375 13.04 7.52 29.16
C VAL A 375 12.13 8.11 30.22
N ALA A 376 11.38 7.24 30.89
CA ALA A 376 10.51 7.59 32.00
C ALA A 376 11.17 7.24 33.33
N ILE A 377 11.16 8.17 34.28
CA ILE A 377 11.65 7.97 35.65
C ILE A 377 10.47 7.65 36.55
N HIS A 378 10.55 6.53 37.25
CA HIS A 378 9.56 6.06 38.21
C HIS A 378 10.07 6.18 39.64
N ASN A 379 9.19 6.51 40.58
CA ASN A 379 9.48 6.42 42.01
C ASN A 379 9.22 5.01 42.58
N GLU A 380 9.52 4.77 43.86
CA GLU A 380 9.29 3.50 44.56
C GLU A 380 7.85 2.97 44.50
N SER A 381 6.86 3.85 44.30
CA SER A 381 5.45 3.45 44.16
C SER A 381 5.10 2.97 42.75
N GLY A 382 6.03 3.09 41.80
CA GLY A 382 5.86 2.79 40.38
C GLY A 382 5.25 3.94 39.58
N ALA A 383 5.10 5.12 40.16
CA ALA A 383 4.53 6.28 39.48
C ALA A 383 5.61 7.04 38.69
N VAL A 384 5.27 7.50 37.47
CA VAL A 384 6.15 8.30 36.62
C VAL A 384 6.30 9.70 37.23
N VAL A 385 7.52 10.09 37.57
CA VAL A 385 7.86 11.39 38.18
C VAL A 385 8.64 12.32 37.25
N GLY A 386 9.12 11.84 36.09
CA GLY A 386 9.79 12.64 35.07
C GLY A 386 9.90 11.86 33.76
N VAL A 387 10.01 12.56 32.64
CA VAL A 387 10.15 11.97 31.30
C VAL A 387 11.09 12.83 30.47
N SER A 388 11.98 12.20 29.70
CA SER A 388 12.86 12.89 28.75
C SER A 388 12.08 13.56 27.62
N GLU A 389 12.77 14.38 26.81
CA GLU A 389 12.29 14.68 25.46
C GLU A 389 12.30 13.40 24.59
N SER A 390 11.69 13.47 23.41
CA SER A 390 11.72 12.36 22.45
C SER A 390 13.16 12.10 21.99
N LEU A 391 13.54 10.83 21.99
CA LEU A 391 14.85 10.33 21.59
C LEU A 391 14.70 9.64 20.23
N GLU A 392 15.61 9.96 19.31
CA GLU A 392 15.73 9.26 18.02
C GLU A 392 16.18 7.81 18.22
N ALA A 393 16.01 6.98 17.19
CA ALA A 393 16.45 5.60 17.25
C ALA A 393 17.97 5.49 17.40
N GLY A 394 18.43 4.67 18.35
CA GLY A 394 19.86 4.47 18.64
C GLY A 394 20.19 4.64 20.12
N THR A 395 21.47 4.82 20.42
CA THR A 395 21.97 5.09 21.78
C THR A 395 22.20 6.58 21.99
N THR A 396 21.64 7.12 23.08
CA THR A 396 21.84 8.49 23.55
C THR A 396 22.46 8.45 24.94
N GLU A 397 23.52 9.23 25.14
CA GLU A 397 24.23 9.37 26.42
C GLU A 397 23.79 10.66 27.14
N ASN A 398 23.94 10.68 28.47
CA ASN A 398 23.67 11.84 29.33
C ASN A 398 22.30 12.48 29.15
N VAL A 399 21.25 11.65 29.13
CA VAL A 399 19.87 12.12 28.94
C VAL A 399 19.38 12.81 30.21
N GLU A 400 19.30 14.13 30.18
CA GLU A 400 18.68 14.93 31.23
C GLU A 400 17.16 14.71 31.25
N VAL A 401 16.64 14.25 32.39
CA VAL A 401 15.22 14.05 32.62
C VAL A 401 14.72 15.06 33.64
N PRO A 402 13.90 16.05 33.23
CA PRO A 402 13.26 16.96 34.17
C PRO A 402 12.26 16.19 35.04
N LEU A 403 12.37 16.39 36.35
CA LEU A 403 11.44 15.83 37.31
C LEU A 403 10.27 16.80 37.53
N PHE A 404 9.08 16.23 37.72
CA PHE A 404 7.84 16.93 38.06
C PHE A 404 7.30 17.89 36.98
N GLU A 405 7.85 17.84 35.77
CA GLU A 405 7.37 18.57 34.60
C GLU A 405 7.04 17.60 33.44
N GLY A 406 6.15 18.00 32.54
CA GLY A 406 5.92 17.29 31.27
C GLY A 406 5.00 16.06 31.29
N VAL A 407 4.52 15.57 32.45
CA VAL A 407 3.68 14.35 32.50
C VAL A 407 2.18 14.68 32.65
N GLU A 408 1.45 14.67 31.54
CA GLU A 408 0.01 14.94 31.53
C GLU A 408 -0.77 13.93 32.40
N GLY A 409 -1.71 14.43 33.21
CA GLY A 409 -2.55 13.60 34.08
C GLY A 409 -1.95 13.26 35.44
N THR A 410 -0.80 13.85 35.79
CA THR A 410 -0.19 13.67 37.11
C THR A 410 -0.01 15.00 37.85
N GLU A 411 -0.15 14.98 39.19
CA GLU A 411 0.22 16.09 40.07
C GLU A 411 1.27 15.56 41.04
N PHE A 412 2.56 15.77 40.74
CA PHE A 412 3.67 15.45 41.65
C PHE A 412 4.33 16.72 42.16
N ASN A 413 4.97 16.65 43.33
CA ASN A 413 5.64 17.79 43.94
C ASN A 413 7.00 17.34 44.50
N GLN A 414 8.04 18.15 44.28
CA GLN A 414 9.40 17.97 44.76
C GLN A 414 9.50 17.59 46.26
N SER A 415 8.51 17.97 47.07
CA SER A 415 8.40 17.55 48.47
C SER A 415 8.29 16.04 48.72
N GLU A 416 8.11 15.23 47.68
CA GLU A 416 7.99 13.77 47.73
C GLU A 416 9.33 13.03 47.52
N LEU A 417 10.41 13.74 47.13
CA LEU A 417 11.76 13.18 47.16
C LEU A 417 12.32 13.28 48.58
N GLU A 418 12.55 12.13 49.20
CA GLU A 418 13.34 12.01 50.43
C GLU A 418 14.84 11.94 50.08
N ASN A 419 15.74 12.22 51.04
CA ASN A 419 17.15 11.92 50.85
C ASN A 419 17.32 10.41 50.64
N ASP A 420 18.05 10.03 49.58
CA ASP A 420 18.27 8.65 49.14
C ASP A 420 16.99 7.98 48.59
N SER A 421 16.24 8.70 47.76
CA SER A 421 15.07 8.13 47.07
C SER A 421 15.52 7.13 46.01
N ALA A 422 14.90 5.95 45.95
CA ALA A 422 15.11 5.01 44.85
C ALA A 422 14.27 5.44 43.63
N LEU A 423 14.94 5.75 42.52
CA LEU A 423 14.32 6.07 41.24
C LEU A 423 14.65 4.98 40.23
N THR A 424 13.71 4.69 39.34
CA THR A 424 13.85 3.67 38.30
C THR A 424 13.71 4.29 36.92
N ALA A 425 14.74 4.21 36.09
CA ALA A 425 14.67 4.59 34.68
C ALA A 425 14.08 3.44 33.85
N MET A 426 13.15 3.77 32.96
CA MET A 426 12.45 2.82 32.09
C MET A 426 12.34 3.41 30.68
N PRO A 427 12.98 2.81 29.66
CA PRO A 427 12.83 3.23 28.28
C PRO A 427 11.46 2.83 27.75
N HIS A 428 10.78 3.74 27.07
CA HIS A 428 9.48 3.52 26.43
C HIS A 428 9.60 3.76 24.93
N TYR A 429 8.99 2.91 24.11
CA TYR A 429 8.84 3.15 22.67
C TYR A 429 7.65 4.08 22.42
N ASP A 430 7.80 5.00 21.46
CA ASP A 430 6.73 5.88 21.00
C ASP A 430 6.00 5.20 19.82
N ARG A 431 4.91 4.49 20.13
CA ARG A 431 4.17 3.71 19.13
C ARG A 431 2.69 4.04 19.17
N ASN A 432 2.27 5.01 18.38
CA ASN A 432 0.86 5.13 18.02
C ASN A 432 0.47 3.99 17.06
N GLY A 433 0.10 2.84 17.62
CA GLY A 433 -0.19 1.59 16.90
C GLY A 433 -1.30 1.63 15.85
N SER A 434 -1.86 2.81 15.54
CA SER A 434 -2.82 3.02 14.45
C SER A 434 -2.25 3.76 13.24
N LEU A 435 -1.04 4.34 13.29
CA LEU A 435 -0.45 5.12 12.18
C LEU A 435 0.69 4.39 11.44
N GLY A 436 1.27 3.35 12.03
CA GLY A 436 2.45 2.65 11.48
C GLY A 436 2.21 1.81 10.25
N PHE A 437 3.14 1.84 9.29
CA PHE A 437 3.01 1.32 7.92
C PHE A 437 2.16 0.04 7.79
N ALA A 438 1.18 0.06 6.88
CA ALA A 438 0.44 -1.13 6.48
C ALA A 438 -0.16 -0.96 5.07
N PRO A 439 -0.25 -2.05 4.27
CA PRO A 439 -0.97 -2.01 3.01
C PRO A 439 -2.49 -1.96 3.23
N LEU A 440 -3.16 -1.10 2.46
CA LEU A 440 -4.61 -1.10 2.29
C LEU A 440 -4.94 -1.80 0.96
N ILE A 441 -5.54 -2.99 1.05
CA ILE A 441 -5.89 -3.79 -0.12
C ILE A 441 -7.33 -3.49 -0.51
N LEU A 442 -7.52 -3.00 -1.73
CA LEU A 442 -8.80 -2.60 -2.28
C LEU A 442 -9.16 -3.50 -3.45
N GLN A 443 -10.39 -4.01 -3.47
CA GLN A 443 -10.93 -4.71 -4.65
C GLN A 443 -11.59 -3.67 -5.56
N ASP A 444 -11.18 -3.63 -6.82
CA ASP A 444 -11.56 -2.61 -7.78
C ASP A 444 -12.80 -3.02 -8.56
N GLN A 445 -13.67 -2.05 -8.88
CA GLN A 445 -14.90 -2.31 -9.60
C GLN A 445 -14.63 -2.34 -11.11
N THR A 446 -14.58 -3.55 -11.68
CA THR A 446 -14.30 -3.79 -13.10
C THR A 446 -15.49 -3.57 -14.03
N GLN A 447 -16.71 -3.55 -13.49
CA GLN A 447 -17.95 -3.33 -14.25
C GLN A 447 -18.65 -2.04 -13.79
N PRO A 448 -18.33 -0.88 -14.38
CA PRO A 448 -18.98 0.38 -14.06
C PRO A 448 -20.41 0.49 -14.63
N PRO A 449 -21.29 1.30 -14.03
CA PRO A 449 -22.64 1.52 -14.54
C PRO A 449 -22.64 2.31 -15.85
N ALA A 450 -23.33 1.83 -16.89
CA ALA A 450 -23.29 2.44 -18.23
C ALA A 450 -23.74 3.92 -18.30
N ASN A 451 -24.57 4.39 -17.37
CA ASN A 451 -25.18 5.74 -17.40
C ASN A 451 -24.77 6.62 -16.20
N ALA A 452 -23.75 6.22 -15.44
CA ALA A 452 -23.23 6.95 -14.29
C ALA A 452 -21.72 6.66 -14.13
N ALA A 453 -20.99 7.46 -13.38
CA ALA A 453 -19.69 7.07 -12.84
C ALA A 453 -19.90 6.33 -11.51
N ALA A 454 -19.07 5.34 -11.20
CA ALA A 454 -18.96 4.78 -9.85
C ALA A 454 -17.73 5.39 -9.18
N VAL A 455 -17.87 5.96 -7.98
CA VAL A 455 -16.76 6.64 -7.27
C VAL A 455 -16.67 6.13 -5.84
N ARG A 456 -15.46 5.91 -5.33
CA ARG A 456 -15.19 5.69 -3.90
C ARG A 456 -14.02 6.55 -3.42
N LEU A 457 -13.93 6.75 -2.11
CA LEU A 457 -12.78 7.38 -1.47
C LEU A 457 -11.99 6.32 -0.69
N ALA A 458 -10.68 6.25 -0.89
CA ALA A 458 -9.74 5.59 0.01
C ALA A 458 -9.05 6.65 0.88
N HIS A 459 -9.02 6.47 2.19
CA HIS A 459 -8.40 7.43 3.11
C HIS A 459 -7.07 6.89 3.66
N ALA A 460 -5.98 7.44 3.17
CA ALA A 460 -4.60 7.07 3.47
C ALA A 460 -3.84 8.18 4.23
N VAL A 461 -4.50 9.24 4.71
CA VAL A 461 -3.82 10.30 5.49
C VAL A 461 -3.72 9.91 6.97
N PRO A 462 -2.51 9.67 7.51
CA PRO A 462 -2.31 9.41 8.92
C PRO A 462 -2.62 10.68 9.74
N GLY A 463 -3.10 10.50 10.98
CA GLY A 463 -3.34 11.62 11.91
C GLY A 463 -4.51 12.56 11.57
N ALA A 464 -5.07 12.52 10.36
CA ALA A 464 -6.15 13.42 9.96
C ALA A 464 -7.51 13.15 10.62
N GLY A 465 -7.64 12.00 11.29
CA GLY A 465 -8.92 11.52 11.80
C GLY A 465 -9.90 11.17 10.66
N PRO A 466 -11.17 10.87 11.00
CA PRO A 466 -12.18 10.60 9.98
C PRO A 466 -12.52 11.86 9.17
N VAL A 467 -12.78 11.70 7.88
CA VAL A 467 -13.11 12.79 6.96
C VAL A 467 -14.47 12.60 6.29
N ASP A 468 -15.14 13.72 6.02
CA ASP A 468 -16.33 13.78 5.16
C ASP A 468 -15.94 14.35 3.81
N VAL A 469 -16.57 13.87 2.74
CA VAL A 469 -16.43 14.44 1.40
C VAL A 469 -17.76 14.96 0.92
N THR A 470 -17.80 16.24 0.59
CA THR A 470 -19.00 16.90 0.08
C THR A 470 -18.78 17.44 -1.33
N VAL A 471 -19.85 17.49 -2.11
CA VAL A 471 -19.87 18.09 -3.45
C VAL A 471 -20.86 19.25 -3.52
N GLY A 472 -20.48 20.32 -4.22
CA GLY A 472 -21.27 21.54 -4.37
C GLY A 472 -20.96 22.63 -3.34
N GLU A 473 -21.45 23.86 -3.57
CA GLU A 473 -21.02 25.04 -2.81
C GLU A 473 -22.01 25.49 -1.72
N GLY A 474 -21.48 25.92 -0.57
CA GLY A 474 -22.23 26.59 0.49
C GLY A 474 -23.38 25.75 1.06
N ASN A 475 -24.59 26.32 1.11
CA ASN A 475 -25.77 25.64 1.67
C ASN A 475 -26.37 24.57 0.74
N ASN A 476 -25.78 24.33 -0.43
CA ASN A 476 -26.26 23.35 -1.41
C ASN A 476 -25.25 22.20 -1.58
N SER A 477 -24.38 21.98 -0.58
CA SER A 477 -23.48 20.84 -0.55
C SER A 477 -24.25 19.55 -0.29
N THR A 478 -23.85 18.48 -0.98
CA THR A 478 -24.32 17.12 -0.74
C THR A 478 -23.16 16.30 -0.19
N VAL A 479 -23.39 15.56 0.89
CA VAL A 479 -22.39 14.62 1.41
C VAL A 479 -22.33 13.43 0.47
N LEU A 480 -21.17 13.21 -0.13
CA LEU A 480 -20.91 12.08 -1.01
C LEU A 480 -20.37 10.90 -0.20
N PHE A 481 -19.43 11.17 0.70
CA PHE A 481 -18.87 10.19 1.63
C PHE A 481 -18.90 10.76 3.04
N ASP A 482 -19.33 9.96 4.01
CA ASP A 482 -19.48 10.33 5.41
C ASP A 482 -18.54 9.47 6.25
N ASN A 483 -17.75 10.09 7.11
CA ASN A 483 -16.91 9.45 8.11
C ASN A 483 -15.98 8.37 7.54
N ALA A 484 -15.28 8.69 6.44
CA ALA A 484 -14.22 7.85 5.90
C ALA A 484 -13.05 7.84 6.90
N THR A 485 -12.60 6.65 7.30
CA THR A 485 -11.58 6.45 8.34
C THR A 485 -10.25 6.08 7.73
N PHE A 486 -9.14 6.47 8.37
CA PHE A 486 -7.79 6.12 7.94
C PHE A 486 -7.63 4.60 7.75
N ARG A 487 -6.93 4.20 6.68
CA ARG A 487 -6.79 2.81 6.20
C ARG A 487 -8.11 2.13 5.89
N ASN A 488 -9.00 2.87 5.27
CA ASN A 488 -10.27 2.33 4.85
C ASN A 488 -10.71 2.98 3.54
N ALA A 489 -11.54 2.26 2.80
CA ALA A 489 -12.21 2.80 1.64
C ALA A 489 -13.72 2.75 1.83
N THR A 490 -14.40 3.75 1.26
CA THR A 490 -15.85 3.76 1.19
C THR A 490 -16.33 2.73 0.18
N GLN A 491 -17.61 2.41 0.23
CA GLN A 491 -18.26 1.73 -0.88
C GLN A 491 -18.37 2.66 -2.10
N TYR A 492 -18.47 2.08 -3.29
CA TYR A 492 -18.75 2.85 -4.50
C TYR A 492 -20.13 3.50 -4.43
N THR A 493 -20.17 4.77 -4.80
CA THR A 493 -21.39 5.56 -4.96
C THR A 493 -21.53 5.97 -6.43
N GLN A 494 -22.74 5.88 -6.96
CA GLN A 494 -23.00 6.29 -8.34
C GLN A 494 -23.25 7.80 -8.42
N VAL A 495 -22.52 8.48 -9.30
CA VAL A 495 -22.70 9.91 -9.59
C VAL A 495 -22.86 10.13 -11.08
N PRO A 496 -23.62 11.15 -11.53
CA PRO A 496 -23.61 11.54 -12.95
C PRO A 496 -22.20 11.91 -13.42
N GLY A 497 -21.87 11.61 -14.67
CA GLY A 497 -20.63 12.11 -15.28
C GLY A 497 -20.60 13.64 -15.37
N GLY A 498 -19.45 14.24 -15.08
CA GLY A 498 -19.25 15.69 -15.08
C GLY A 498 -18.02 16.12 -14.28
N GLU A 499 -17.82 17.43 -14.21
CA GLU A 499 -16.79 18.07 -13.38
C GLU A 499 -17.34 18.27 -11.96
N TYR A 500 -16.55 17.90 -10.96
CA TYR A 500 -16.88 18.02 -9.54
C TYR A 500 -15.78 18.78 -8.79
N THR A 501 -16.18 19.44 -7.72
CA THR A 501 -15.26 19.90 -6.67
C THR A 501 -15.59 19.14 -5.40
N LEU A 502 -14.62 18.33 -4.95
CA LEU A 502 -14.70 17.53 -3.74
C LEU A 502 -14.11 18.36 -2.60
N ASP A 503 -14.93 18.77 -1.64
CA ASP A 503 -14.45 19.34 -0.38
C ASP A 503 -14.21 18.21 0.61
N VAL A 504 -12.94 17.99 0.98
CA VAL A 504 -12.56 17.10 2.09
C VAL A 504 -12.64 17.90 3.39
N ARG A 505 -13.38 17.40 4.37
CA ARG A 505 -13.69 18.09 5.62
C ARG A 505 -13.37 17.21 6.82
N ALA A 506 -13.03 17.81 7.95
CA ALA A 506 -12.97 17.07 9.21
C ALA A 506 -14.36 16.51 9.55
N ALA A 507 -14.47 15.22 9.87
CA ALA A 507 -15.77 14.62 10.11
C ALA A 507 -16.44 15.18 11.37
N THR A 508 -17.73 15.47 11.29
CA THR A 508 -18.53 15.89 12.43
C THR A 508 -19.88 15.21 12.39
N ALA A 509 -20.58 15.08 13.53
CA ALA A 509 -21.88 14.41 13.57
C ALA A 509 -22.98 15.01 12.67
N ASN A 510 -22.76 16.22 12.10
CA ASN A 510 -23.69 16.87 11.17
C ASN A 510 -23.05 17.12 9.78
N ASN A 511 -21.85 16.64 9.53
CA ASN A 511 -21.10 16.78 8.28
C ASN A 511 -20.87 18.26 7.89
N THR A 512 -20.65 19.10 8.91
CA THR A 512 -20.41 20.55 8.79
C THR A 512 -19.03 20.95 9.30
N GLY A 513 -18.06 20.02 9.29
CA GLY A 513 -16.69 20.34 9.65
C GLY A 513 -16.08 21.37 8.70
N ASP A 514 -15.00 22.00 9.17
CA ASP A 514 -14.21 22.91 8.36
C ASP A 514 -13.61 22.15 7.15
N VAL A 515 -13.53 22.84 6.01
CA VAL A 515 -12.87 22.30 4.81
C VAL A 515 -11.38 22.26 5.09
N ILE A 516 -10.80 21.08 4.89
CA ILE A 516 -9.36 20.86 4.94
C ILE A 516 -8.75 21.27 3.60
N GLU A 517 -9.25 20.69 2.50
CA GLU A 517 -8.80 20.98 1.13
C GLU A 517 -9.92 20.68 0.12
N SER A 518 -9.88 21.35 -1.04
CA SER A 518 -10.84 21.17 -2.14
C SER A 518 -10.14 20.70 -3.42
N PHE A 519 -10.62 19.62 -4.02
CA PHE A 519 -10.04 19.03 -5.22
C PHE A 519 -11.01 19.06 -6.40
N GLY A 520 -10.53 19.45 -7.59
CA GLY A 520 -11.30 19.35 -8.82
C GLY A 520 -11.10 17.99 -9.47
N VAL A 521 -12.20 17.28 -9.78
CA VAL A 521 -12.16 15.95 -10.41
C VAL A 521 -13.15 15.87 -11.57
N ASP A 522 -12.76 15.17 -12.63
CA ASP A 522 -13.59 14.93 -13.81
C ASP A 522 -13.94 13.44 -13.89
N VAL A 523 -15.23 13.11 -13.85
CA VAL A 523 -15.69 11.72 -13.90
C VAL A 523 -16.58 11.48 -15.11
N SER A 524 -16.41 10.33 -15.77
CA SER A 524 -17.18 9.93 -16.94
C SER A 524 -18.18 8.82 -16.62
N ASN A 525 -19.33 8.85 -17.30
CA ASN A 525 -20.26 7.72 -17.24
C ASN A 525 -19.63 6.46 -17.80
N GLY A 526 -19.92 5.29 -17.22
CA GLY A 526 -19.33 4.03 -17.63
C GLY A 526 -17.88 3.86 -17.15
N THR A 527 -17.48 4.59 -16.11
CA THR A 527 -16.14 4.48 -15.51
C THR A 527 -16.25 4.36 -13.98
N SER A 528 -15.40 3.52 -13.40
CA SER A 528 -15.22 3.38 -11.94
C SER A 528 -13.98 4.16 -11.53
N TYR A 529 -14.03 4.88 -10.41
CA TYR A 529 -12.90 5.64 -9.89
C TYR A 529 -12.67 5.37 -8.41
N THR A 530 -11.40 5.22 -8.05
CA THR A 530 -10.93 5.39 -6.68
C THR A 530 -10.33 6.78 -6.59
N ALA A 531 -10.62 7.46 -5.49
CA ALA A 531 -9.94 8.69 -5.11
C ALA A 531 -9.22 8.42 -3.79
N THR A 532 -7.90 8.33 -3.82
CA THR A 532 -7.08 8.10 -2.64
C THR A 532 -6.62 9.43 -2.06
N ALA A 533 -7.11 9.77 -0.86
CA ALA A 533 -6.63 10.91 -0.10
C ALA A 533 -5.36 10.50 0.67
N TYR A 534 -4.25 11.19 0.42
CA TYR A 534 -2.94 10.86 1.00
C TYR A 534 -2.21 12.13 1.48
N GLY A 535 -1.24 11.98 2.38
CA GLY A 535 -0.60 13.11 3.04
C GLY A 535 0.16 12.68 4.30
N GLU A 536 0.87 13.61 4.93
CA GLU A 536 1.51 13.39 6.24
C GLU A 536 0.52 13.62 7.40
N SER A 537 -0.41 14.56 7.23
CA SER A 537 -1.39 14.94 8.25
C SER A 537 -2.61 15.64 7.63
N ALA A 538 -3.58 16.04 8.47
CA ALA A 538 -4.69 16.89 8.04
C ALA A 538 -4.25 18.25 7.47
N GLU A 539 -3.01 18.70 7.69
CA GLU A 539 -2.54 19.98 7.15
C GLU A 539 -2.03 19.86 5.70
N SER A 540 -1.77 18.64 5.23
CA SER A 540 -1.13 18.35 3.94
C SER A 540 -1.83 17.21 3.20
N ILE A 541 -3.11 17.39 2.86
CA ILE A 541 -3.87 16.41 2.07
C ILE A 541 -3.67 16.65 0.57
N SER A 542 -3.36 15.58 -0.15
CA SER A 542 -3.42 15.46 -1.61
C SER A 542 -4.46 14.40 -1.99
N LEU A 543 -4.91 14.43 -3.25
CA LEU A 543 -5.87 13.47 -3.78
C LEU A 543 -5.32 12.89 -5.07
N GLN A 544 -5.11 11.57 -5.10
CA GLN A 544 -4.85 10.83 -6.31
C GLN A 544 -6.17 10.22 -6.78
N THR A 545 -6.44 10.29 -8.10
CA THR A 545 -7.65 9.71 -8.68
C THR A 545 -7.27 8.72 -9.75
N GLU A 546 -7.71 7.49 -9.59
CA GLU A 546 -7.42 6.39 -10.49
C GLU A 546 -8.68 5.86 -11.13
N VAL A 547 -8.57 5.39 -12.37
CA VAL A 547 -9.62 4.61 -13.02
C VAL A 547 -9.48 3.16 -12.58
N ASP A 548 -10.57 2.56 -12.11
CA ASP A 548 -10.57 1.22 -11.55
C ASP A 548 -10.94 0.17 -12.58
N GLY A 549 -10.23 -0.97 -12.52
CA GLY A 549 -10.71 -2.23 -13.06
C GLY A 549 -11.02 -2.24 -14.55
N GLU A 550 -10.36 -1.43 -15.37
CA GLU A 550 -10.46 -1.57 -16.81
C GLU A 550 -9.83 -2.92 -17.21
N ILE A 551 -10.65 -3.98 -17.30
CA ILE A 551 -10.32 -5.29 -17.89
C ILE A 551 -11.42 -5.62 -18.91
N ALA A 552 -11.03 -5.92 -20.14
CA ALA A 552 -11.90 -6.45 -21.19
C ALA A 552 -11.56 -7.92 -21.38
N ASN A 553 -12.54 -8.80 -21.51
CA ASN A 553 -12.29 -10.19 -21.84
C ASN A 553 -12.60 -10.39 -23.32
N VAL A 554 -11.71 -11.04 -24.05
CA VAL A 554 -11.83 -11.25 -25.48
C VAL A 554 -11.61 -12.71 -25.79
N ARG A 555 -12.56 -13.34 -26.47
CA ARG A 555 -12.36 -14.64 -27.11
C ARG A 555 -12.40 -14.51 -28.64
N VAL A 556 -11.83 -15.49 -29.31
CA VAL A 556 -11.80 -15.55 -30.78
C VAL A 556 -12.57 -16.77 -31.26
N ALA A 557 -13.57 -16.53 -32.12
CA ALA A 557 -14.30 -17.57 -32.82
C ALA A 557 -13.85 -17.60 -34.29
N HIS A 558 -13.04 -18.60 -34.67
CA HIS A 558 -12.62 -18.72 -36.06
C HIS A 558 -13.61 -19.52 -36.90
N LEU A 559 -14.59 -18.82 -37.49
CA LEU A 559 -15.73 -19.39 -38.20
C LEU A 559 -15.73 -19.07 -39.71
N SER A 560 -14.55 -18.95 -40.30
CA SER A 560 -14.36 -18.80 -41.75
C SER A 560 -14.00 -20.16 -42.35
N PRO A 561 -14.85 -20.75 -43.20
CA PRO A 561 -14.73 -22.15 -43.57
C PRO A 561 -13.63 -22.47 -44.60
N ASP A 562 -13.08 -21.46 -45.30
CA ASP A 562 -11.99 -21.64 -46.27
C ASP A 562 -10.68 -20.93 -45.86
N ALA A 563 -10.68 -20.23 -44.72
CA ALA A 563 -9.48 -19.62 -44.18
C ALA A 563 -8.56 -20.68 -43.56
N PRO A 564 -7.24 -20.53 -43.72
CA PRO A 564 -6.26 -21.27 -42.92
C PRO A 564 -6.34 -20.83 -41.45
N ALA A 565 -5.61 -21.53 -40.57
CA ALA A 565 -5.45 -21.09 -39.19
C ALA A 565 -4.98 -19.63 -39.11
N VAL A 566 -5.40 -18.94 -38.06
CA VAL A 566 -5.14 -17.50 -37.88
C VAL A 566 -4.43 -17.22 -36.56
N ASP A 567 -3.60 -16.19 -36.57
CA ASP A 567 -3.06 -15.55 -35.37
C ASP A 567 -3.80 -14.22 -35.17
N VAL A 568 -4.21 -13.95 -33.94
CA VAL A 568 -4.85 -12.69 -33.53
C VAL A 568 -3.90 -11.92 -32.63
N TYR A 569 -3.77 -10.63 -32.88
CA TYR A 569 -2.94 -9.70 -32.14
C TYR A 569 -3.83 -8.58 -31.59
N VAL A 570 -3.64 -8.23 -30.33
CA VAL A 570 -4.34 -7.12 -29.65
C VAL A 570 -3.28 -6.14 -29.14
N GLY A 571 -3.41 -4.87 -29.47
CA GLY A 571 -2.38 -3.86 -29.12
C GLY A 571 -1.05 -4.02 -29.87
N GLY A 572 -0.98 -4.93 -30.84
CA GLY A 572 0.24 -5.29 -31.56
C GLY A 572 0.99 -6.50 -30.99
N GLU A 573 0.57 -7.01 -29.83
CA GLU A 573 1.12 -8.22 -29.22
C GLU A 573 0.33 -9.47 -29.64
N PRO A 574 0.96 -10.65 -29.76
CA PRO A 574 0.25 -11.90 -30.00
C PRO A 574 -0.73 -12.18 -28.86
N PHE A 575 -2.01 -12.39 -29.20
CA PHE A 575 -3.08 -12.68 -28.26
C PHE A 575 -3.36 -14.19 -28.27
N VAL A 576 -3.94 -14.70 -29.36
CA VAL A 576 -4.09 -16.14 -29.62
C VAL A 576 -3.41 -16.52 -30.92
N THR A 577 -2.82 -17.72 -30.98
CA THR A 577 -2.05 -18.20 -32.14
C THR A 577 -2.51 -19.56 -32.63
N ASP A 578 -2.31 -19.83 -33.92
CA ASP A 578 -2.67 -21.08 -34.60
C ASP A 578 -4.12 -21.54 -34.36
N VAL A 579 -5.05 -20.58 -34.31
CA VAL A 579 -6.48 -20.87 -34.12
C VAL A 579 -7.02 -21.46 -35.42
N SER A 580 -7.44 -22.72 -35.40
CA SER A 580 -7.99 -23.42 -36.57
C SER A 580 -9.46 -23.06 -36.85
N SER A 581 -9.89 -23.17 -38.11
CA SER A 581 -11.30 -22.98 -38.47
C SER A 581 -12.20 -23.97 -37.73
N GLY A 582 -13.31 -23.47 -37.18
CA GLY A 582 -14.24 -24.18 -36.31
C GLY A 582 -13.91 -24.08 -34.81
N THR A 583 -12.78 -23.48 -34.45
CA THR A 583 -12.37 -23.30 -33.04
C THR A 583 -12.94 -22.01 -32.46
N ILE A 584 -13.47 -22.09 -31.25
CA ILE A 584 -13.76 -20.96 -30.37
C ILE A 584 -12.78 -21.09 -29.20
N THR A 585 -12.05 -20.02 -28.88
CA THR A 585 -11.12 -20.00 -27.75
C THR A 585 -11.88 -19.73 -26.45
N ASP A 586 -11.24 -20.02 -25.33
CA ASP A 586 -11.64 -19.44 -24.04
C ASP A 586 -11.48 -17.90 -24.10
N TYR A 587 -12.12 -17.20 -23.16
CA TYR A 587 -11.85 -15.78 -22.95
C TYR A 587 -10.43 -15.57 -22.44
N GLU A 588 -9.78 -14.58 -23.02
CA GLU A 588 -8.51 -14.06 -22.54
C GLU A 588 -8.66 -12.57 -22.20
N ASP A 589 -8.07 -12.18 -21.09
CA ASP A 589 -8.21 -10.84 -20.54
C ASP A 589 -7.23 -9.86 -21.24
N THR A 590 -7.66 -8.63 -21.47
CA THR A 590 -6.86 -7.54 -22.06
C THR A 590 -7.25 -6.19 -21.45
N THR A 591 -6.41 -5.17 -21.62
CA THR A 591 -6.72 -3.81 -21.16
C THR A 591 -7.74 -3.13 -22.09
N PRO A 592 -8.87 -2.62 -21.57
CA PRO A 592 -9.78 -1.71 -22.25
C PRO A 592 -9.04 -0.48 -22.74
N ALA A 593 -9.06 -0.27 -24.04
CA ALA A 593 -8.58 0.93 -24.69
C ALA A 593 -9.02 0.91 -26.16
N GLU A 594 -8.67 1.98 -26.90
CA GLU A 594 -8.60 1.89 -28.36
C GLU A 594 -7.44 0.97 -28.78
N GLN A 595 -7.70 -0.32 -28.87
CA GLN A 595 -6.72 -1.34 -29.19
C GLN A 595 -6.70 -1.63 -30.70
N GLN A 596 -5.52 -1.74 -31.30
CA GLN A 596 -5.40 -2.27 -32.65
C GLN A 596 -5.55 -3.79 -32.60
N VAL A 597 -6.60 -4.30 -33.23
CA VAL A 597 -6.83 -5.74 -33.42
C VAL A 597 -6.44 -6.13 -34.83
N THR A 598 -5.47 -7.04 -34.93
CA THR A 598 -4.97 -7.56 -36.20
C THR A 598 -5.18 -9.07 -36.26
N VAL A 599 -5.77 -9.57 -37.35
CA VAL A 599 -5.88 -11.00 -37.65
C VAL A 599 -5.01 -11.30 -38.85
N THR A 600 -4.11 -12.27 -38.73
CA THR A 600 -3.21 -12.71 -39.81
C THR A 600 -3.35 -14.20 -40.05
N VAL A 601 -2.88 -14.68 -41.21
CA VAL A 601 -2.71 -16.12 -41.43
C VAL A 601 -1.58 -16.62 -40.53
N ALA A 602 -1.81 -17.72 -39.81
CA ALA A 602 -0.82 -18.35 -38.94
C ALA A 602 0.49 -18.63 -39.69
N ASP A 603 1.62 -18.45 -39.00
CA ASP A 603 2.99 -18.55 -39.55
C ASP A 603 3.29 -17.55 -40.70
N ASN A 604 2.44 -16.55 -40.94
CA ASN A 604 2.62 -15.55 -42.00
C ASN A 604 2.02 -14.19 -41.62
N GLU A 605 2.66 -13.49 -40.68
CA GLU A 605 2.29 -12.15 -40.21
C GLU A 605 2.10 -11.10 -41.34
N SER A 606 2.76 -11.29 -42.49
CA SER A 606 2.60 -10.38 -43.64
C SER A 606 1.26 -10.56 -44.38
N ALA A 607 0.55 -11.67 -44.15
CA ALA A 607 -0.77 -11.95 -44.70
C ALA A 607 -1.87 -11.48 -43.73
N VAL A 608 -2.01 -10.16 -43.61
CA VAL A 608 -3.06 -9.53 -42.79
C VAL A 608 -4.43 -9.74 -43.43
N LEU A 609 -5.35 -10.36 -42.69
CA LEU A 609 -6.74 -10.57 -43.08
C LEU A 609 -7.67 -9.48 -42.52
N PHE A 610 -7.33 -8.93 -41.34
CA PHE A 610 -8.05 -7.84 -40.69
C PHE A 610 -7.08 -6.99 -39.89
N ASN A 611 -7.31 -5.68 -39.88
CA ASN A 611 -6.57 -4.74 -39.03
C ASN A 611 -7.46 -3.51 -38.81
N GLN A 612 -7.99 -3.36 -37.60
CA GLN A 612 -8.79 -2.20 -37.19
C GLN A 612 -8.51 -1.83 -35.74
N THR A 613 -8.67 -0.56 -35.41
CA THR A 613 -8.70 -0.09 -34.02
C THR A 613 -10.11 -0.27 -33.47
N LEU A 614 -10.24 -0.99 -32.37
CA LEU A 614 -11.49 -1.25 -31.68
C LEU A 614 -11.49 -0.55 -30.32
N PRO A 615 -12.57 0.16 -29.94
CA PRO A 615 -12.72 0.70 -28.60
C PRO A 615 -13.18 -0.44 -27.67
N LEU A 616 -12.23 -1.24 -27.17
CA LEU A 616 -12.52 -2.26 -26.19
C LEU A 616 -12.79 -1.56 -24.85
N GLN A 617 -14.00 -1.74 -24.32
CA GLN A 617 -14.39 -1.26 -23.00
C GLN A 617 -14.25 -2.40 -21.99
N ALA A 618 -14.42 -2.13 -20.70
CA ALA A 618 -14.46 -3.21 -19.70
C ALA A 618 -15.72 -4.06 -19.89
N SER A 619 -15.63 -5.11 -20.70
CA SER A 619 -16.73 -5.99 -21.11
C SER A 619 -16.17 -7.25 -21.77
N ASP A 620 -17.03 -8.25 -21.91
CA ASP A 620 -16.75 -9.47 -22.67
C ASP A 620 -17.02 -9.25 -24.16
N TYR A 621 -16.09 -9.72 -25.00
CA TYR A 621 -16.16 -9.61 -26.45
C TYR A 621 -15.84 -10.93 -27.13
N THR A 622 -16.60 -11.23 -28.18
CA THR A 622 -16.25 -12.28 -29.14
C THR A 622 -15.83 -11.68 -30.47
N ILE A 623 -14.58 -11.89 -30.88
CA ILE A 623 -14.10 -11.58 -32.23
C ILE A 623 -14.36 -12.79 -33.12
N VAL A 624 -15.33 -12.67 -34.01
CA VAL A 624 -15.75 -13.76 -34.90
C VAL A 624 -15.12 -13.57 -36.28
N ALA A 625 -14.10 -14.36 -36.61
CA ALA A 625 -13.52 -14.38 -37.95
C ALA A 625 -14.42 -15.17 -38.90
N THR A 626 -15.19 -14.48 -39.76
CA THR A 626 -16.16 -15.08 -40.70
C THR A 626 -15.94 -14.63 -42.15
N GLY A 627 -16.69 -15.19 -43.10
CA GLY A 627 -16.54 -14.95 -44.54
C GLY A 627 -15.50 -15.87 -45.18
N GLU A 628 -15.07 -15.54 -46.40
CA GLU A 628 -14.19 -16.39 -47.21
C GLU A 628 -12.94 -15.63 -47.69
N VAL A 629 -11.78 -16.29 -47.65
CA VAL A 629 -10.49 -15.72 -48.13
C VAL A 629 -10.22 -16.02 -49.60
N THR A 630 -10.94 -16.99 -50.20
CA THR A 630 -10.76 -17.37 -51.60
C THR A 630 -11.03 -16.19 -52.55
N PRO A 631 -10.11 -15.86 -53.48
CA PRO A 631 -10.33 -14.77 -54.44
C PRO A 631 -11.59 -14.96 -55.29
N GLY A 632 -12.49 -13.97 -55.26
CA GLY A 632 -13.75 -13.99 -56.00
C GLY A 632 -14.91 -14.67 -55.27
N ALA A 633 -14.73 -15.03 -53.99
CA ALA A 633 -15.80 -15.42 -53.09
C ALA A 633 -16.94 -14.39 -53.03
N ARG A 634 -18.15 -14.86 -52.71
CA ARG A 634 -19.34 -14.00 -52.64
C ARG A 634 -19.42 -13.25 -51.31
N THR A 635 -18.84 -13.81 -50.27
CA THR A 635 -18.79 -13.28 -48.90
C THR A 635 -17.32 -13.15 -48.53
N ALA A 636 -16.76 -11.96 -48.61
CA ALA A 636 -15.34 -11.74 -48.28
C ALA A 636 -15.09 -11.93 -46.78
N PHE A 637 -13.90 -12.40 -46.43
CA PHE A 637 -13.43 -12.50 -45.05
C PHE A 637 -13.61 -11.15 -44.33
N THR A 638 -14.44 -11.16 -43.29
CA THR A 638 -14.83 -9.97 -42.53
C THR A 638 -15.06 -10.38 -41.08
N PRO A 639 -14.08 -10.18 -40.19
CA PRO A 639 -14.32 -10.34 -38.77
C PRO A 639 -15.40 -9.38 -38.28
N ILE A 640 -16.26 -9.88 -37.39
CA ILE A 640 -17.21 -9.07 -36.64
C ILE A 640 -16.84 -9.13 -35.16
N VAL A 641 -17.12 -8.06 -34.45
CA VAL A 641 -16.85 -7.93 -33.02
C VAL A 641 -18.19 -7.87 -32.34
N LEU A 642 -18.43 -8.83 -31.44
CA LEU A 642 -19.63 -8.92 -30.64
C LEU A 642 -19.27 -8.50 -29.22
N GLN A 643 -20.13 -7.71 -28.60
CA GLN A 643 -20.09 -7.50 -27.17
C GLN A 643 -21.06 -8.52 -26.56
N ASP A 644 -20.57 -9.31 -25.61
CA ASP A 644 -21.33 -10.41 -25.04
C ASP A 644 -22.10 -9.86 -23.81
N ASP A 645 -23.15 -9.08 -24.08
CA ASP A 645 -23.89 -8.28 -23.10
C ASP A 645 -25.18 -8.95 -22.58
N GLY A 646 -25.22 -10.28 -22.61
CA GLY A 646 -26.37 -11.06 -22.19
C GLY A 646 -26.68 -10.86 -20.70
N THR A 647 -27.88 -10.39 -20.37
CA THR A 647 -28.29 -10.30 -18.97
C THR A 647 -28.42 -11.69 -18.37
N THR A 648 -27.67 -11.98 -17.30
CA THR A 648 -27.74 -13.27 -16.58
C THR A 648 -29.20 -13.63 -16.24
N PRO A 649 -29.72 -14.76 -16.73
CA PRO A 649 -31.08 -15.21 -16.50
C PRO A 649 -31.28 -15.81 -15.09
N ASP A 650 -32.52 -16.17 -14.74
CA ASP A 650 -32.79 -16.85 -13.46
C ASP A 650 -32.51 -18.36 -13.55
N GLU A 651 -32.47 -19.07 -12.41
CA GLU A 651 -32.14 -20.50 -12.35
C GLU A 651 -33.04 -21.44 -13.19
N ASN A 652 -34.15 -20.95 -13.75
CA ASN A 652 -35.08 -21.73 -14.58
C ASN A 652 -35.04 -21.32 -16.07
N THR A 653 -34.33 -20.26 -16.43
CA THR A 653 -34.22 -19.76 -17.79
C THR A 653 -32.77 -19.61 -18.22
N SER A 654 -32.55 -19.67 -19.53
CA SER A 654 -31.27 -19.39 -20.17
C SER A 654 -31.46 -18.25 -21.18
N ALA A 655 -30.43 -17.46 -21.43
CA ALA A 655 -30.41 -16.40 -22.44
C ALA A 655 -29.55 -16.85 -23.62
N VAL A 656 -30.10 -16.88 -24.83
CA VAL A 656 -29.37 -17.35 -26.02
C VAL A 656 -29.40 -16.30 -27.11
N GLN A 657 -28.26 -16.02 -27.75
CA GLN A 657 -28.16 -15.24 -28.98
C GLN A 657 -27.76 -16.15 -30.15
N LEU A 658 -28.18 -15.81 -31.38
CA LEU A 658 -27.73 -16.47 -32.60
C LEU A 658 -26.85 -15.54 -33.43
N VAL A 659 -25.69 -16.04 -33.86
CA VAL A 659 -24.77 -15.41 -34.80
C VAL A 659 -24.73 -16.22 -36.08
N HIS A 660 -25.04 -15.59 -37.22
CA HIS A 660 -25.00 -16.26 -38.51
C HIS A 660 -23.66 -16.00 -39.23
N THR A 661 -22.85 -17.04 -39.37
CA THR A 661 -21.50 -17.00 -40.00
C THR A 661 -21.34 -17.90 -41.21
N ALA A 662 -22.34 -18.69 -41.58
CA ALA A 662 -22.31 -19.60 -42.74
C ALA A 662 -22.36 -18.83 -44.08
N PRO A 663 -21.26 -18.79 -44.87
CA PRO A 663 -21.26 -18.10 -46.16
C PRO A 663 -22.18 -18.78 -47.18
N GLY A 664 -22.74 -17.96 -48.08
CA GLY A 664 -23.62 -18.43 -49.17
C GLY A 664 -25.10 -18.54 -48.80
N VAL A 665 -25.45 -18.43 -47.51
CA VAL A 665 -26.83 -18.21 -47.04
C VAL A 665 -26.99 -16.73 -46.70
N SER A 666 -28.09 -16.12 -47.12
CA SER A 666 -28.30 -14.68 -46.91
C SER A 666 -28.80 -14.40 -45.48
N THR A 667 -29.83 -15.14 -45.09
CA THR A 667 -30.50 -15.06 -43.80
C THR A 667 -31.00 -16.44 -43.38
N VAL A 668 -31.03 -16.69 -42.07
CA VAL A 668 -31.53 -17.93 -41.47
C VAL A 668 -32.66 -17.65 -40.48
N ASP A 669 -33.60 -18.59 -40.40
CA ASP A 669 -34.60 -18.66 -39.33
C ASP A 669 -34.25 -19.84 -38.44
N VAL A 670 -34.52 -19.73 -37.14
CA VAL A 670 -34.37 -20.84 -36.18
C VAL A 670 -35.69 -21.07 -35.50
N THR A 671 -36.19 -22.30 -35.61
CA THR A 671 -37.48 -22.70 -35.06
C THR A 671 -37.34 -23.94 -34.19
N ILE A 672 -38.19 -24.06 -33.18
CA ILE A 672 -38.35 -25.27 -32.38
C ILE A 672 -39.73 -25.87 -32.67
N GLU A 673 -39.80 -27.19 -32.86
CA GLU A 673 -41.07 -27.92 -32.87
C GLU A 673 -41.33 -28.58 -31.51
N GLN A 674 -42.32 -28.08 -30.77
CA GLN A 674 -42.77 -28.69 -29.51
C GLN A 674 -44.29 -28.87 -29.52
N ASN A 675 -44.77 -30.04 -29.07
CA ASN A 675 -46.20 -30.33 -28.91
C ASN A 675 -47.05 -30.08 -30.18
N ASN A 676 -46.51 -30.34 -31.37
CA ASN A 676 -47.11 -30.03 -32.68
C ASN A 676 -47.35 -28.53 -32.93
N SER A 677 -46.58 -27.66 -32.29
CA SER A 677 -46.54 -26.22 -32.56
C SER A 677 -45.10 -25.81 -32.87
N THR A 678 -44.93 -24.96 -33.87
CA THR A 678 -43.64 -24.36 -34.21
C THR A 678 -43.50 -23.02 -33.50
N THR A 679 -42.42 -22.85 -32.74
CA THR A 679 -42.02 -21.58 -32.14
C THR A 679 -40.84 -21.04 -32.93
N VAL A 680 -40.89 -19.79 -33.36
CA VAL A 680 -39.75 -19.11 -33.99
C VAL A 680 -38.94 -18.45 -32.89
N LEU A 681 -37.67 -18.85 -32.75
CA LEU A 681 -36.74 -18.22 -31.81
C LEU A 681 -36.05 -17.02 -32.45
N TYR A 682 -35.56 -17.20 -33.66
CA TYR A 682 -34.88 -16.16 -34.44
C TYR A 682 -35.46 -16.11 -35.84
N ASP A 683 -35.81 -14.91 -36.30
CA ASP A 683 -36.40 -14.65 -37.62
C ASP A 683 -35.43 -13.78 -38.42
N ASN A 684 -35.06 -14.26 -39.61
CA ASN A 684 -34.31 -13.54 -40.62
C ASN A 684 -32.97 -12.95 -40.13
N VAL A 685 -32.18 -13.74 -39.39
CA VAL A 685 -30.84 -13.34 -38.95
C VAL A 685 -29.91 -13.35 -40.15
N SER A 686 -29.36 -12.19 -40.51
CA SER A 686 -28.51 -12.02 -41.70
C SER A 686 -27.08 -12.48 -41.44
N PHE A 687 -26.40 -12.93 -42.50
CA PHE A 687 -24.97 -13.25 -42.47
C PHE A 687 -24.14 -12.10 -41.85
N ALA A 688 -23.12 -12.48 -41.07
CA ALA A 688 -22.23 -11.61 -40.30
C ALA A 688 -22.99 -10.66 -39.36
N ASN A 689 -24.02 -11.17 -38.70
CA ASN A 689 -24.82 -10.43 -37.73
C ASN A 689 -25.25 -11.35 -36.58
N ALA A 690 -25.50 -10.74 -35.43
CA ALA A 690 -26.00 -11.38 -34.23
C ALA A 690 -27.46 -10.96 -33.98
N SER A 691 -28.28 -11.85 -33.45
CA SER A 691 -29.63 -11.53 -33.00
C SER A 691 -29.59 -10.72 -31.69
N GLN A 692 -30.74 -10.42 -31.11
CA GLN A 692 -30.77 -10.12 -29.67
C GLN A 692 -30.79 -11.42 -28.86
N TYR A 693 -30.42 -11.36 -27.59
CA TYR A 693 -30.64 -12.46 -26.65
C TYR A 693 -32.14 -12.73 -26.49
N VAL A 694 -32.48 -14.01 -26.48
CA VAL A 694 -33.84 -14.51 -26.23
C VAL A 694 -33.77 -15.41 -25.01
N GLN A 695 -34.63 -15.13 -24.01
CA GLN A 695 -34.75 -16.02 -22.86
C GLN A 695 -35.63 -17.22 -23.18
N VAL A 696 -35.12 -18.42 -22.89
CA VAL A 696 -35.80 -19.70 -23.06
C VAL A 696 -35.78 -20.47 -21.73
N PRO A 697 -36.76 -21.34 -21.45
CA PRO A 697 -36.65 -22.27 -20.33
C PRO A 697 -35.37 -23.12 -20.39
N ALA A 698 -34.79 -23.48 -19.24
CA ALA A 698 -33.69 -24.43 -19.21
C ALA A 698 -34.14 -25.83 -19.70
N GLY A 699 -33.27 -26.52 -20.44
CA GLY A 699 -33.49 -27.90 -20.91
C GLY A 699 -33.04 -28.18 -22.34
N GLU A 700 -33.50 -29.31 -22.87
CA GLU A 700 -33.14 -29.80 -24.21
C GLU A 700 -34.06 -29.24 -25.31
N TYR A 701 -33.46 -28.87 -26.44
CA TYR A 701 -34.13 -28.33 -27.61
C TYR A 701 -33.64 -28.98 -28.91
N ASP A 702 -34.57 -29.37 -29.77
CA ASP A 702 -34.28 -29.70 -31.18
C ASP A 702 -34.48 -28.43 -32.02
N LEU A 703 -33.39 -27.72 -32.31
CA LEU A 703 -33.39 -26.52 -33.14
C LEU A 703 -33.38 -26.89 -34.63
N GLN A 704 -34.32 -26.35 -35.38
CA GLN A 704 -34.36 -26.45 -36.84
C GLN A 704 -33.87 -25.14 -37.43
N ILE A 705 -32.71 -25.20 -38.08
CA ILE A 705 -32.15 -24.07 -38.82
C ILE A 705 -32.71 -24.12 -40.24
N ARG A 706 -33.30 -23.03 -40.69
CA ARG A 706 -34.05 -22.96 -41.95
C ARG A 706 -33.54 -21.86 -42.84
N ALA A 707 -33.64 -22.07 -44.14
CA ALA A 707 -33.51 -20.98 -45.10
C ALA A 707 -34.66 -19.99 -44.89
N ALA A 708 -34.34 -18.70 -44.72
CA ALA A 708 -35.35 -17.75 -44.27
C ALA A 708 -36.51 -17.54 -45.27
N THR A 709 -37.75 -17.57 -44.77
CA THR A 709 -38.94 -17.20 -45.55
C THR A 709 -39.83 -16.26 -44.75
N ALA A 710 -40.69 -15.49 -45.41
CA ALA A 710 -41.66 -14.62 -44.72
C ALA A 710 -42.64 -15.39 -43.80
N GLY A 711 -42.71 -16.72 -43.91
CA GLY A 711 -43.52 -17.60 -43.07
C GLY A 711 -42.72 -18.38 -42.02
N ASN A 712 -41.40 -18.23 -41.96
CA ASN A 712 -40.49 -19.04 -41.14
C ASN A 712 -40.63 -20.56 -41.40
N ASP A 713 -41.01 -20.94 -42.62
CA ASP A 713 -41.37 -22.30 -43.05
C ASP A 713 -40.49 -22.82 -44.19
N GLY A 714 -39.34 -22.18 -44.39
CA GLY A 714 -38.36 -22.59 -45.39
C GLY A 714 -37.81 -24.00 -45.18
N GLU A 715 -37.06 -24.46 -46.18
CA GLU A 715 -36.37 -25.75 -46.13
C GLU A 715 -35.43 -25.80 -44.91
N ILE A 716 -35.51 -26.91 -44.18
CA ILE A 716 -34.61 -27.19 -43.06
C ILE A 716 -33.23 -27.47 -43.64
N ILE A 717 -32.27 -26.63 -43.25
CA ILE A 717 -30.86 -26.78 -43.57
C ILE A 717 -30.26 -27.87 -42.68
N GLU A 718 -30.49 -27.76 -41.37
CA GLU A 718 -29.96 -28.67 -40.36
C GLU A 718 -30.92 -28.76 -39.16
N THR A 719 -30.89 -29.88 -38.43
CA THR A 719 -31.59 -30.03 -37.15
C THR A 719 -30.59 -30.47 -36.10
N VAL A 720 -30.44 -29.67 -35.04
CA VAL A 720 -29.45 -29.87 -33.99
C VAL A 720 -30.13 -29.95 -32.63
N GLY A 721 -29.73 -30.95 -31.84
CA GLY A 721 -30.11 -31.04 -30.43
C GLY A 721 -29.14 -30.23 -29.59
N VAL A 722 -29.65 -29.33 -28.75
CA VAL A 722 -28.87 -28.53 -27.80
C VAL A 722 -29.46 -28.63 -26.41
N GLU A 723 -28.63 -28.45 -25.39
CA GLU A 723 -29.04 -28.35 -23.99
C GLU A 723 -28.58 -27.00 -23.47
N VAL A 724 -29.45 -26.29 -22.75
CA VAL A 724 -29.13 -25.02 -22.11
C VAL A 724 -29.45 -25.11 -20.63
N GLU A 725 -28.50 -24.69 -19.79
CA GLU A 725 -28.65 -24.70 -18.34
C GLU A 725 -29.32 -23.41 -17.84
N GLY A 726 -30.00 -23.51 -16.69
CA GLY A 726 -30.68 -22.36 -16.09
C GLY A 726 -29.69 -21.47 -15.36
N GLY A 727 -29.80 -20.16 -15.52
CA GLY A 727 -28.83 -19.18 -15.01
C GLY A 727 -27.72 -18.82 -15.99
N GLU A 728 -27.58 -19.55 -17.10
CA GLU A 728 -26.48 -19.38 -18.05
C GLU A 728 -26.88 -18.61 -19.32
N THR A 729 -25.90 -17.92 -19.89
CA THR A 729 -26.00 -17.19 -21.15
C THR A 729 -25.20 -17.93 -22.23
N TYR A 730 -25.71 -18.00 -23.45
CA TYR A 730 -25.04 -18.67 -24.56
C TYR A 730 -25.04 -17.86 -25.86
N THR A 731 -23.96 -17.98 -26.60
CA THR A 731 -23.86 -17.55 -27.99
C THR A 731 -23.84 -18.76 -28.94
N ALA A 732 -24.84 -18.85 -29.81
CA ALA A 732 -24.97 -19.89 -30.80
C ALA A 732 -24.48 -19.44 -32.19
N PHE A 733 -23.65 -20.23 -32.85
CA PHE A 733 -23.10 -19.91 -34.17
C PHE A 733 -23.63 -20.86 -35.25
N ALA A 734 -24.29 -20.29 -36.25
CA ALA A 734 -24.70 -20.99 -37.48
C ALA A 734 -23.63 -20.80 -38.57
N THR A 735 -22.74 -21.78 -38.75
CA THR A 735 -21.52 -21.71 -39.56
C THR A 735 -21.39 -22.79 -40.63
N GLY A 736 -20.33 -22.72 -41.45
CA GLY A 736 -20.03 -23.69 -42.50
C GLY A 736 -20.76 -23.44 -43.83
N TYR A 737 -20.76 -24.44 -44.71
CA TYR A 737 -21.29 -24.33 -46.08
C TYR A 737 -22.61 -25.11 -46.25
N VAL A 738 -23.62 -24.45 -46.82
CA VAL A 738 -24.89 -25.10 -47.22
C VAL A 738 -24.80 -25.60 -48.67
N THR A 739 -23.98 -26.63 -48.89
CA THR A 739 -23.83 -27.27 -50.21
C THR A 739 -23.69 -28.80 -50.09
N PRO A 740 -23.95 -29.58 -51.15
CA PRO A 740 -23.84 -31.05 -51.08
C PRO A 740 -22.47 -31.59 -50.68
N ASP A 741 -21.40 -30.81 -50.93
CA ASP A 741 -20.01 -31.17 -50.64
C ASP A 741 -19.45 -30.37 -49.43
N GLY A 742 -20.27 -29.52 -48.79
CA GLY A 742 -19.90 -28.71 -47.64
C GLY A 742 -20.68 -29.13 -46.39
N THR A 743 -20.13 -28.83 -45.22
CA THR A 743 -20.76 -29.14 -43.92
C THR A 743 -21.29 -27.84 -43.32
N PHE A 744 -22.58 -27.80 -43.01
CA PHE A 744 -23.15 -26.78 -42.13
C PHE A 744 -23.00 -27.24 -40.68
N GLU A 745 -22.64 -26.33 -39.79
CA GLU A 745 -22.37 -26.64 -38.39
C GLU A 745 -23.09 -25.64 -37.49
N PHE A 746 -23.49 -26.13 -36.31
CA PHE A 746 -24.09 -25.33 -35.25
C PHE A 746 -23.26 -25.51 -33.99
N LEU A 747 -22.67 -24.42 -33.50
CA LEU A 747 -21.87 -24.40 -32.28
C LEU A 747 -22.65 -23.63 -31.22
N LEU A 748 -22.63 -24.09 -29.98
CA LEU A 748 -23.25 -23.43 -28.84
C LEU A 748 -22.17 -23.27 -27.78
N GLU A 749 -21.86 -22.02 -27.44
CA GLU A 749 -20.83 -21.69 -26.46
C GLU A 749 -21.44 -20.89 -25.31
N GLU A 750 -21.01 -21.17 -24.09
CA GLU A 750 -21.38 -20.42 -22.88
C GLU A 750 -20.64 -19.07 -22.88
N ASP A 751 -21.29 -18.03 -22.38
CA ASP A 751 -20.70 -16.70 -22.21
C ASP A 751 -20.33 -16.51 -20.72
N ASP A 752 -19.21 -15.81 -20.43
CA ASP A 752 -18.64 -15.66 -19.07
C ASP A 752 -19.40 -14.66 -18.16
#